data_AF-A0AAV5GHK5-F1
#
_entry.id   AF-A0AAV5GHK5-F1
#
_cell.length_a   1.000
_cell.length_b   1.000
_cell.length_c   1.000
_cell.angle_alpha   90.00
_cell.angle_beta   90.00
_cell.angle_gamma   90.00
#
_symmetry.space_group_name_H-M   'P 1'
#
loop_
_entity.id
_entity.type
_entity.pdbx_description
1 polymer ?
#
loop_
_entity_poly.entity_id
_entity_poly.type
_entity_poly.pdbx_seq_one_letter_code
_entity_poly.pdbx_strand_id
1 'polypeptide(L)'
;MSISLAQVDAWHDDLAGDKTYSLAKTIMSRTNMKIVLQDREAKIADQMIFNVQVSTEGEPVANQLSSGRCWLFATCNVVRIFTSRKYNLGEFQLSQSYLYFMDHLSKANWFLEQCIALHEEPLDSRLMQFCMKDMPAQDGGQWDLAVALVEEFGLVPQSVFPESWNTSHSGPLDALLTSKLREMGLVLRASMGRAAQMGSKRDAMASVRLQKDDMLKEIYRILTICCGTPPKPEQPFVWEFATRDKQVKSIKTTPREFARVYAGYNCSDTIAIIHDPRNPYNRVYSVERLGNVVGGRPVRYLNLPLNVIKRIAIKVLKADYPLWFGCDVTKSSNTVEGYMDIRLFEYEACFGTTLNMDKRQRLMTEDSAMDHAMMFTAVHLDADGNPVRWRVENSWGPDRCNKGFLVMTDDWFSEYLYQIVSPRKFVPHELLDIYDHHPVTMFPPWDPFEKDAPFVWQEVELHDPEDNEVLIEVVACGGAFPSPFPNVTGHEGSGVVLKAGKSVTRVKEGDKVLCSFNHCSECGPCQTGHPAACEGFGAVNFGRLRSSAVGQKPGLSGSNGGDLYGAFFGQSTFAKHAVVMENSCVKVPDDTDLITLAPLGCGLQLKPEKDSTLAISGLGAVGVSALLAAKYLGVQTIIVVDVVPAKLELAKQFGATHVFNARDADVVDQVKAITPYKGGVKYFVECSGSVPALKAAWAMTANMGTLLSAGTPGPGVQPPFGVFENLVGCKTYIGLCEGDSNPPEFIPFLAKLYADGHFPIDKISKAFPYDKLEEALHAMHVGETIKPILVFT
;
A
#
# COMPACT_ATOMS: atom_id res chain seq x y z
N MET A 1 15.35 18.88 -7.91
CA MET A 1 16.39 19.76 -7.36
C MET A 1 17.06 19.04 -6.20
N SER A 2 18.37 19.17 -6.01
CA SER A 2 19.03 18.85 -4.74
C SER A 2 18.94 20.05 -3.80
N ILE A 3 19.11 19.80 -2.49
CA ILE A 3 19.36 20.87 -1.52
C ILE A 3 20.79 21.39 -1.77
N SER A 4 20.95 22.71 -1.92
CA SER A 4 22.26 23.36 -2.11
C SER A 4 22.83 23.86 -0.78
N LEU A 5 24.16 24.04 -0.72
CA LEU A 5 24.82 24.62 0.46
C LEU A 5 24.28 26.02 0.77
N ALA A 6 24.12 26.87 -0.26
CA ALA A 6 23.56 28.22 -0.10
C ALA A 6 22.12 28.25 0.47
N GLN A 7 21.32 27.20 0.25
CA GLN A 7 20.02 27.05 0.92
C GLN A 7 20.19 26.70 2.41
N VAL A 8 21.09 25.76 2.72
CA VAL A 8 21.39 25.35 4.11
C VAL A 8 22.04 26.47 4.93
N ASP A 9 22.88 27.28 4.32
CA ASP A 9 23.51 28.44 4.95
C ASP A 9 22.44 29.51 5.27
N ALA A 10 21.57 29.84 4.30
CA ALA A 10 20.45 30.76 4.51
C ALA A 10 19.47 30.27 5.61
N TRP A 11 19.21 28.96 5.71
CA TRP A 11 18.39 28.40 6.78
C TRP A 11 19.09 28.43 8.15
N HIS A 12 20.42 28.39 8.21
CA HIS A 12 21.15 28.59 9.47
C HIS A 12 21.07 30.05 9.94
N ASP A 13 21.23 31.01 9.03
CA ASP A 13 21.19 32.44 9.35
C ASP A 13 19.80 32.89 9.81
N ASP A 14 18.73 32.40 9.17
CA ASP A 14 17.33 32.63 9.59
C ASP A 14 17.08 32.13 11.03
N LEU A 15 17.45 30.87 11.29
CA LEU A 15 17.29 30.25 12.61
C LEU A 15 18.25 30.81 13.68
N ALA A 16 19.31 31.53 13.32
CA ALA A 16 20.23 32.14 14.28
C ALA A 16 19.59 33.29 15.07
N GLY A 17 18.55 33.94 14.53
CA GLY A 17 17.81 35.00 15.20
C GLY A 17 16.76 34.52 16.21
N ASP A 18 16.24 33.30 16.05
CA ASP A 18 15.09 32.84 16.83
C ASP A 18 15.48 32.28 18.22
N LYS A 19 14.84 32.86 19.24
CA LYS A 19 14.97 32.48 20.65
C LYS A 19 14.15 31.23 20.98
N THR A 20 13.02 31.01 20.32
CA THR A 20 12.17 29.83 20.52
C THR A 20 12.89 28.59 20.01
N TYR A 21 13.33 28.59 18.75
CA TYR A 21 14.24 27.58 18.20
C TYR A 21 15.50 27.38 19.04
N SER A 22 16.15 28.46 19.51
CA SER A 22 17.36 28.33 20.35
C SER A 22 17.09 27.61 21.67
N LEU A 23 15.94 27.86 22.31
CA LEU A 23 15.50 27.16 23.52
C LEU A 23 15.08 25.72 23.22
N ALA A 24 14.26 25.51 22.19
CA ALA A 24 13.78 24.20 21.74
C ALA A 24 14.96 23.28 21.37
N LYS A 25 15.92 23.75 20.57
CA LYS A 25 17.18 23.07 20.26
C LYS A 25 17.97 22.70 21.51
N THR A 26 18.01 23.59 22.50
CA THR A 26 18.74 23.36 23.77
C THR A 26 18.11 22.24 24.59
N ILE A 27 16.78 22.12 24.60
CA ILE A 27 16.05 21.12 25.36
C ILE A 27 15.93 19.79 24.60
N MET A 28 15.43 19.82 23.37
CA MET A 28 15.11 18.62 22.58
C MET A 28 16.33 17.79 22.18
N SER A 29 17.52 18.39 22.10
CA SER A 29 18.78 17.66 21.89
C SER A 29 19.23 16.80 23.10
N ARG A 30 18.50 16.84 24.22
CA ARG A 30 18.91 16.22 25.50
C ARG A 30 17.81 15.39 26.17
N THR A 31 16.65 15.22 25.56
CA THR A 31 15.46 14.62 26.21
C THR A 31 14.52 13.96 25.21
N ASN A 32 13.55 13.19 25.70
CA ASN A 32 12.47 12.64 24.88
C ASN A 32 11.38 13.70 24.66
N MET A 33 11.14 14.08 23.41
CA MET A 33 10.09 15.06 23.05
C MET A 33 8.70 14.68 23.58
N LYS A 34 8.34 13.37 23.60
CA LYS A 34 7.05 12.91 24.13
C LYS A 34 6.93 13.06 25.64
N ILE A 35 7.98 13.46 26.37
CA ILE A 35 7.89 13.81 27.80
C ILE A 35 7.75 15.32 27.98
N VAL A 36 8.53 16.11 27.25
CA VAL A 36 8.63 17.57 27.47
C VAL A 36 7.52 18.35 26.77
N LEU A 37 7.01 17.88 25.64
CA LEU A 37 5.94 18.56 24.89
C LEU A 37 4.53 18.33 25.46
N GLN A 38 4.39 17.65 26.59
CA GLN A 38 3.08 17.33 27.13
C GLN A 38 2.40 18.56 27.73
N ASP A 39 1.26 18.97 27.17
CA ASP A 39 0.46 20.01 27.78
C ASP A 39 -0.03 19.57 29.18
N ARG A 40 -0.06 20.55 30.08
CA ARG A 40 -0.55 20.40 31.45
C ARG A 40 -2.04 20.72 31.57
N GLU A 41 -2.57 21.63 30.77
CA GLU A 41 -3.98 22.04 30.89
C GLU A 41 -4.92 20.97 30.34
N ALA A 42 -4.55 20.27 29.25
CA ALA A 42 -5.19 19.04 28.78
C ALA A 42 -5.30 17.98 29.90
N LYS A 43 -4.19 17.71 30.61
CA LYS A 43 -4.20 16.77 31.76
C LYS A 43 -5.06 17.25 32.94
N ILE A 44 -5.23 18.56 33.10
CA ILE A 44 -6.12 19.13 34.12
C ILE A 44 -7.58 18.98 33.70
N ALA A 45 -7.91 19.13 32.42
CA ALA A 45 -9.25 18.92 31.87
C ALA A 45 -9.67 17.43 31.86
N ASP A 46 -8.74 16.52 31.56
CA ASP A 46 -9.00 15.10 31.33
C ASP A 46 -9.11 14.28 32.64
N GLN A 47 -10.08 14.65 33.47
CA GLN A 47 -10.36 13.98 34.73
C GLN A 47 -11.01 12.61 34.54
N MET A 48 -10.54 11.61 35.29
CA MET A 48 -11.10 10.25 35.39
C MET A 48 -12.43 10.22 36.19
N ILE A 49 -13.40 11.04 35.78
CA ILE A 49 -14.71 11.23 36.39
C ILE A 49 -15.76 11.16 35.28
N PHE A 50 -16.68 10.20 35.36
CA PHE A 50 -17.66 9.88 34.32
C PHE A 50 -19.07 9.79 34.95
N ASN A 51 -20.11 10.16 34.18
CA ASN A 51 -21.50 10.18 34.68
C ASN A 51 -22.39 9.07 34.07
N VAL A 52 -21.88 8.32 33.09
CA VAL A 52 -22.44 7.05 32.63
C VAL A 52 -21.32 6.00 32.67
N GLN A 53 -21.46 4.98 33.52
CA GLN A 53 -20.44 3.95 33.75
C GLN A 53 -21.09 2.58 33.96
N VAL A 54 -20.43 1.52 33.52
CA VAL A 54 -20.90 0.13 33.74
C VAL A 54 -20.85 -0.24 35.22
N SER A 55 -21.83 -1.02 35.69
CA SER A 55 -22.02 -1.43 37.09
C SER A 55 -20.98 -2.43 37.62
N THR A 56 -20.04 -2.88 36.78
CA THR A 56 -19.06 -3.93 37.11
C THR A 56 -17.79 -3.72 36.29
N GLU A 57 -16.63 -3.79 36.93
CA GLU A 57 -15.32 -3.67 36.28
C GLU A 57 -14.59 -5.01 36.22
N GLY A 58 -13.63 -5.13 35.32
CA GLY A 58 -12.86 -6.35 35.13
C GLY A 58 -11.71 -6.48 36.13
N GLU A 59 -11.91 -7.20 37.22
CA GLU A 59 -10.88 -7.47 38.23
C GLU A 59 -10.18 -8.83 37.97
N PRO A 60 -8.84 -8.94 38.05
CA PRO A 60 -7.87 -7.84 37.98
C PRO A 60 -7.80 -7.25 36.55
N VAL A 61 -7.11 -6.12 36.38
CA VAL A 61 -6.75 -5.62 35.03
C VAL A 61 -5.85 -6.65 34.35
N ALA A 62 -6.26 -7.08 33.16
CA ALA A 62 -5.52 -8.09 32.39
C ALA A 62 -4.24 -7.51 31.75
N ASN A 63 -3.25 -8.38 31.47
CA ASN A 63 -1.99 -7.97 30.85
C ASN A 63 -1.59 -8.94 29.72
N GLN A 64 -1.46 -8.45 28.49
CA GLN A 64 -1.02 -9.21 27.32
C GLN A 64 0.51 -9.39 27.26
N LEU A 65 1.25 -8.59 28.05
CA LEU A 65 2.72 -8.52 28.05
C LEU A 65 3.28 -8.30 26.63
N SER A 66 4.34 -9.00 26.24
CA SER A 66 5.02 -8.84 24.95
C SER A 66 4.36 -9.68 23.85
N SER A 67 3.08 -9.42 23.58
CA SER A 67 2.30 -10.04 22.50
C SER A 67 1.25 -9.08 21.94
N GLY A 68 0.87 -9.23 20.67
CA GLY A 68 -0.14 -8.44 19.95
C GLY A 68 -1.60 -8.87 20.21
N ARG A 69 -1.87 -9.58 21.32
CA ARG A 69 -3.17 -10.22 21.59
C ARG A 69 -4.29 -9.29 22.07
N CYS A 70 -4.14 -7.97 21.94
CA CYS A 70 -5.07 -6.97 22.48
C CYS A 70 -6.53 -7.20 22.10
N TRP A 71 -6.80 -7.57 20.85
CA TRP A 71 -8.14 -7.93 20.34
C TRP A 71 -8.78 -9.10 21.11
N LEU A 72 -8.01 -10.14 21.45
CA LEU A 72 -8.46 -11.26 22.30
C LEU A 72 -8.66 -10.81 23.75
N PHE A 73 -7.75 -9.98 24.29
CA PHE A 73 -7.88 -9.45 25.65
C PHE A 73 -9.12 -8.57 25.80
N ALA A 74 -9.36 -7.63 24.89
CA ALA A 74 -10.56 -6.80 24.86
C ALA A 74 -11.83 -7.63 24.67
N THR A 75 -11.79 -8.71 23.87
CA THR A 75 -12.92 -9.65 23.72
C THR A 75 -13.20 -10.39 25.03
N CYS A 76 -12.17 -10.95 25.66
CA CYS A 76 -12.28 -11.57 26.97
C CYS A 76 -12.72 -10.59 28.06
N ASN A 77 -12.34 -9.31 27.98
CA ASN A 77 -12.76 -8.27 28.89
C ASN A 77 -14.27 -7.96 28.75
N VAL A 78 -14.80 -7.85 27.52
CA VAL A 78 -16.25 -7.67 27.32
C VAL A 78 -17.02 -8.86 27.90
N VAL A 79 -16.61 -10.09 27.60
CA VAL A 79 -17.33 -11.30 28.05
C VAL A 79 -17.20 -11.50 29.57
N ARG A 80 -16.03 -11.28 30.18
CA ARG A 80 -15.79 -11.55 31.61
C ARG A 80 -16.65 -10.71 32.55
N ILE A 81 -17.09 -9.52 32.12
CA ILE A 81 -18.07 -8.70 32.86
C ILE A 81 -19.39 -9.47 33.06
N PHE A 82 -19.91 -10.13 32.02
CA PHE A 82 -21.16 -10.89 32.10
C PHE A 82 -21.00 -12.18 32.90
N THR A 83 -19.89 -12.90 32.76
CA THR A 83 -19.56 -14.05 33.63
C THR A 83 -19.50 -13.62 35.11
N SER A 84 -18.84 -12.49 35.39
CA SER A 84 -18.64 -12.00 36.77
C SER A 84 -19.95 -11.57 37.43
N ARG A 85 -20.82 -10.88 36.68
CA ARG A 85 -22.20 -10.58 37.09
C ARG A 85 -23.02 -11.84 37.35
N LYS A 86 -22.96 -12.83 36.44
CA LYS A 86 -23.79 -14.05 36.49
C LYS A 86 -23.52 -14.91 37.73
N TYR A 87 -22.29 -14.91 38.27
CA TYR A 87 -21.93 -15.75 39.42
C TYR A 87 -21.49 -14.97 40.68
N ASN A 88 -21.56 -13.63 40.68
CA ASN A 88 -20.99 -12.76 41.71
C ASN A 88 -19.49 -13.04 41.95
N LEU A 89 -18.67 -12.93 40.90
CA LEU A 89 -17.23 -13.20 40.97
C LEU A 89 -16.44 -11.98 41.47
N GLY A 90 -15.37 -12.26 42.23
CA GLY A 90 -14.29 -11.32 42.54
C GLY A 90 -13.33 -11.21 41.34
N GLU A 91 -12.08 -11.59 41.56
CA GLU A 91 -11.09 -11.75 40.49
C GLU A 91 -11.51 -12.86 39.50
N PHE A 92 -11.61 -12.51 38.21
CA PHE A 92 -11.92 -13.46 37.14
C PHE A 92 -11.34 -13.05 35.78
N GLN A 93 -10.76 -14.03 35.08
CA GLN A 93 -10.33 -13.91 33.68
C GLN A 93 -10.73 -15.16 32.89
N LEU A 94 -11.06 -14.93 31.61
CA LEU A 94 -11.10 -15.97 30.59
C LEU A 94 -9.69 -16.22 30.06
N SER A 95 -9.41 -17.43 29.60
CA SER A 95 -8.11 -17.79 29.04
C SER A 95 -7.87 -17.12 27.68
N GLN A 96 -7.02 -16.10 27.67
CA GLN A 96 -6.55 -15.47 26.44
C GLN A 96 -5.53 -16.38 25.71
N SER A 97 -4.76 -17.19 26.46
CA SER A 97 -3.87 -18.22 25.92
C SER A 97 -4.62 -19.34 25.17
N TYR A 98 -5.83 -19.71 25.58
CA TYR A 98 -6.66 -20.70 24.90
C TYR A 98 -7.07 -20.21 23.51
N LEU A 99 -7.60 -18.98 23.42
CA LEU A 99 -7.95 -18.38 22.14
C LEU A 99 -6.71 -18.16 21.27
N TYR A 100 -5.58 -17.71 21.84
CA TYR A 100 -4.31 -17.56 21.14
C TYR A 100 -3.81 -18.89 20.50
N PHE A 101 -3.90 -20.00 21.23
CA PHE A 101 -3.54 -21.32 20.71
C PHE A 101 -4.41 -21.71 19.51
N MET A 102 -5.74 -21.58 19.66
CA MET A 102 -6.69 -21.96 18.62
C MET A 102 -6.58 -21.05 17.40
N ASP A 103 -6.31 -19.76 17.62
CA ASP A 103 -6.05 -18.77 16.58
C ASP A 103 -4.78 -19.08 15.79
N HIS A 104 -3.66 -19.38 16.45
CA HIS A 104 -2.41 -19.74 15.76
C HIS A 104 -2.55 -21.03 14.94
N LEU A 105 -3.21 -22.05 15.49
CA LEU A 105 -3.50 -23.28 14.76
C LEU A 105 -4.42 -23.03 13.54
N SER A 106 -5.40 -22.13 13.70
CA SER A 106 -6.34 -21.76 12.64
C SER A 106 -5.68 -20.91 11.55
N LYS A 107 -4.92 -19.87 11.92
CA LYS A 107 -4.12 -19.04 11.00
C LYS A 107 -3.11 -19.86 10.20
N ALA A 108 -2.41 -20.81 10.84
CA ALA A 108 -1.55 -21.77 10.16
C ALA A 108 -2.31 -22.56 9.08
N ASN A 109 -3.48 -23.11 9.40
CA ASN A 109 -4.35 -23.81 8.46
C ASN A 109 -4.87 -22.88 7.33
N TRP A 110 -5.24 -21.66 7.65
CA TRP A 110 -5.72 -20.64 6.71
C TRP A 110 -4.64 -20.22 5.72
N PHE A 111 -3.43 -19.89 6.20
CA PHE A 111 -2.28 -19.56 5.36
C PHE A 111 -1.89 -20.71 4.42
N LEU A 112 -1.91 -21.97 4.92
CA LEU A 112 -1.62 -23.13 4.07
C LEU A 112 -2.73 -23.37 3.02
N GLU A 113 -4.00 -23.08 3.32
CA GLU A 113 -5.06 -23.05 2.31
C GLU A 113 -4.88 -21.91 1.30
N GLN A 114 -4.42 -20.71 1.70
CA GLN A 114 -4.06 -19.66 0.75
C GLN A 114 -2.92 -20.11 -0.18
N CYS A 115 -1.91 -20.81 0.34
CA CYS A 115 -0.83 -21.37 -0.47
C CYS A 115 -1.30 -22.42 -1.48
N ILE A 116 -2.32 -23.23 -1.16
CA ILE A 116 -2.95 -24.16 -2.11
C ILE A 116 -3.78 -23.38 -3.15
N ALA A 117 -4.59 -22.41 -2.71
CA ALA A 117 -5.46 -21.63 -3.57
C ALA A 117 -4.69 -20.78 -4.59
N LEU A 118 -3.59 -20.16 -4.17
CA LEU A 118 -2.76 -19.24 -4.96
C LEU A 118 -1.52 -19.91 -5.57
N HIS A 119 -1.50 -21.24 -5.73
CA HIS A 119 -0.31 -21.97 -6.20
C HIS A 119 0.21 -21.55 -7.59
N GLU A 120 -0.67 -20.99 -8.43
CA GLU A 120 -0.36 -20.45 -9.76
C GLU A 120 0.18 -19.00 -9.71
N GLU A 121 -0.14 -18.23 -8.65
CA GLU A 121 0.28 -16.84 -8.46
C GLU A 121 1.81 -16.73 -8.27
N PRO A 122 2.54 -15.85 -8.99
CA PRO A 122 3.99 -15.69 -8.82
C PRO A 122 4.40 -15.41 -7.38
N LEU A 123 5.53 -15.98 -6.93
CA LEU A 123 5.98 -15.86 -5.53
C LEU A 123 6.42 -14.44 -5.16
N ASP A 124 6.91 -13.70 -6.16
CA ASP A 124 7.32 -12.29 -6.12
C ASP A 124 6.18 -11.30 -6.44
N SER A 125 4.96 -11.79 -6.69
CA SER A 125 3.76 -10.94 -6.76
C SER A 125 3.50 -10.21 -5.44
N ARG A 126 2.83 -9.06 -5.50
CA ARG A 126 2.42 -8.32 -4.29
C ARG A 126 1.55 -9.15 -3.36
N LEU A 127 0.61 -9.92 -3.94
CA LEU A 127 -0.28 -10.82 -3.20
C LEU A 127 0.49 -11.93 -2.48
N MET A 128 1.41 -12.63 -3.15
CA MET A 128 2.18 -13.69 -2.48
C MET A 128 3.25 -13.15 -1.52
N GLN A 129 3.83 -11.98 -1.78
CA GLN A 129 4.71 -11.31 -0.82
C GLN A 129 3.94 -10.94 0.45
N PHE A 130 2.74 -10.37 0.35
CA PHE A 130 1.86 -10.14 1.50
C PHE A 130 1.50 -11.45 2.23
N CYS A 131 1.00 -12.46 1.50
CA CYS A 131 0.64 -13.76 2.08
C CYS A 131 1.81 -14.42 2.80
N MET A 132 3.03 -14.36 2.26
CA MET A 132 4.24 -14.93 2.88
C MET A 132 4.76 -14.07 4.03
N LYS A 133 4.68 -12.73 3.93
CA LYS A 133 5.18 -11.79 4.93
C LYS A 133 4.31 -11.81 6.19
N ASP A 134 3.01 -11.56 6.04
CA ASP A 134 2.14 -11.08 7.11
C ASP A 134 1.12 -12.14 7.61
N MET A 135 0.71 -13.11 6.80
CA MET A 135 -0.33 -14.07 7.19
C MET A 135 0.08 -15.28 8.07
N PRO A 136 1.32 -15.82 8.09
CA PRO A 136 1.57 -17.16 8.65
C PRO A 136 1.23 -17.36 10.13
N ALA A 137 1.77 -16.53 11.02
CA ALA A 137 1.67 -16.68 12.47
C ALA A 137 1.88 -15.34 13.17
N GLN A 138 1.00 -14.36 12.90
CA GLN A 138 0.98 -13.06 13.57
C GLN A 138 -0.14 -12.98 14.61
N ASP A 139 0.12 -12.29 15.71
CA ASP A 139 -0.76 -12.21 16.89
C ASP A 139 -2.12 -11.54 16.68
N GLY A 140 -2.16 -10.47 15.89
CA GLY A 140 -3.28 -9.53 15.76
C GLY A 140 -4.50 -10.10 15.03
N GLY A 141 -5.65 -9.46 15.19
CA GLY A 141 -6.90 -9.94 14.62
C GLY A 141 -8.07 -8.99 14.84
N GLN A 142 -9.25 -9.46 14.48
CA GLN A 142 -10.48 -8.68 14.41
C GLN A 142 -11.60 -9.34 15.22
N TRP A 143 -12.63 -8.57 15.57
CA TRP A 143 -13.75 -9.10 16.36
C TRP A 143 -14.40 -10.34 15.74
N ASP A 144 -14.74 -10.34 14.46
CA ASP A 144 -15.37 -11.52 13.81
C ASP A 144 -14.45 -12.76 13.82
N LEU A 145 -13.13 -12.55 13.78
CA LEU A 145 -12.14 -13.63 13.92
C LEU A 145 -12.13 -14.22 15.34
N ALA A 146 -12.44 -13.40 16.36
CA ALA A 146 -12.60 -13.87 17.74
C ALA A 146 -13.94 -14.59 17.93
N VAL A 147 -15.01 -14.09 17.31
CA VAL A 147 -16.31 -14.78 17.26
C VAL A 147 -16.17 -16.16 16.62
N ALA A 148 -15.46 -16.29 15.49
CA ALA A 148 -15.23 -17.56 14.82
C ALA A 148 -14.52 -18.59 15.73
N LEU A 149 -13.54 -18.15 16.53
CA LEU A 149 -12.87 -19.01 17.52
C LEU A 149 -13.82 -19.43 18.66
N VAL A 150 -14.69 -18.54 19.12
CA VAL A 150 -15.66 -18.81 20.20
C VAL A 150 -16.81 -19.72 19.72
N GLU A 151 -17.22 -19.63 18.46
CA GLU A 151 -18.24 -20.50 17.85
C GLU A 151 -17.73 -21.94 17.62
N GLU A 152 -16.49 -22.08 17.16
CA GLU A 152 -15.87 -23.37 16.85
C GLU A 152 -15.23 -24.03 18.08
N PHE A 153 -14.34 -23.34 18.80
CA PHE A 153 -13.56 -23.91 19.90
C PHE A 153 -14.10 -23.57 21.29
N GLY A 154 -14.87 -22.49 21.43
CA GLY A 154 -15.46 -22.07 22.70
C GLY A 154 -14.55 -21.19 23.57
N LEU A 155 -14.79 -21.22 24.88
CA LEU A 155 -14.10 -20.40 25.89
C LEU A 155 -13.82 -21.24 27.13
N VAL A 156 -12.72 -20.93 27.85
CA VAL A 156 -12.44 -21.50 29.18
C VAL A 156 -12.00 -20.41 30.16
N PRO A 157 -12.21 -20.58 31.47
CA PRO A 157 -11.56 -19.77 32.52
C PRO A 157 -10.03 -19.85 32.43
N GLN A 158 -9.34 -18.78 32.81
CA GLN A 158 -7.87 -18.73 32.81
C GLN A 158 -7.23 -19.78 33.77
N SER A 159 -7.96 -20.23 34.79
CA SER A 159 -7.51 -21.32 35.68
C SER A 159 -7.54 -22.72 35.03
N VAL A 160 -8.26 -22.89 33.91
CA VAL A 160 -8.36 -24.16 33.17
C VAL A 160 -7.27 -24.26 32.11
N PHE A 161 -6.84 -23.13 31.54
CA PHE A 161 -5.69 -23.03 30.66
C PHE A 161 -4.98 -21.67 30.91
N PRO A 162 -3.88 -21.65 31.69
CA PRO A 162 -3.20 -20.42 32.08
C PRO A 162 -2.31 -19.87 30.96
N GLU A 163 -1.67 -18.73 31.19
CA GLU A 163 -0.59 -18.22 30.34
C GLU A 163 0.65 -19.14 30.39
N SER A 164 1.37 -19.23 29.27
CA SER A 164 2.74 -19.73 29.23
C SER A 164 3.71 -18.58 29.03
N TRP A 165 5.02 -18.83 29.17
CA TRP A 165 6.02 -17.81 28.85
C TRP A 165 5.89 -17.31 27.40
N ASN A 166 5.64 -18.22 26.44
CA ASN A 166 5.53 -17.89 25.02
C ASN A 166 4.21 -17.16 24.69
N THR A 167 3.08 -17.48 25.34
CA THR A 167 1.84 -16.72 25.09
C THR A 167 1.99 -15.26 25.54
N SER A 168 2.77 -15.01 26.59
CA SER A 168 3.13 -13.67 27.08
C SER A 168 4.32 -13.02 26.36
N HIS A 169 5.07 -13.75 25.53
CA HIS A 169 6.27 -13.30 24.81
C HIS A 169 6.36 -14.03 23.46
N SER A 170 5.47 -13.67 22.53
CA SER A 170 5.12 -14.48 21.34
C SER A 170 6.22 -14.51 20.26
N GLY A 171 6.91 -13.40 20.03
CA GLY A 171 7.85 -13.21 18.90
C GLY A 171 8.81 -14.38 18.55
N PRO A 172 9.46 -15.09 19.50
CA PRO A 172 10.31 -16.24 19.19
C PRO A 172 9.53 -17.45 18.65
N LEU A 173 8.31 -17.69 19.14
CA LEU A 173 7.40 -18.72 18.65
C LEU A 173 6.83 -18.33 17.28
N ASP A 174 6.39 -17.10 17.14
CA ASP A 174 5.84 -16.54 15.90
C ASP A 174 6.86 -16.60 14.76
N ALA A 175 8.13 -16.29 15.04
CA ALA A 175 9.23 -16.38 14.08
C ALA A 175 9.51 -17.84 13.64
N LEU A 176 9.50 -18.79 14.58
CA LEU A 176 9.66 -20.22 14.30
C LEU A 176 8.51 -20.74 13.44
N LEU A 177 7.26 -20.46 13.85
CA LEU A 177 6.05 -20.85 13.11
C LEU A 177 6.03 -20.22 11.73
N THR A 178 6.33 -18.92 11.61
CA THR A 178 6.39 -18.20 10.34
C THR A 178 7.44 -18.80 9.39
N SER A 179 8.64 -19.11 9.88
CA SER A 179 9.68 -19.74 9.05
C SER A 179 9.26 -21.13 8.58
N LYS A 180 8.69 -21.96 9.46
CA LYS A 180 8.27 -23.32 9.12
C LYS A 180 7.03 -23.34 8.21
N LEU A 181 6.10 -22.42 8.41
CA LEU A 181 4.93 -22.26 7.54
C LEU A 181 5.34 -21.81 6.14
N ARG A 182 6.30 -20.89 5.98
CA ARG A 182 6.84 -20.52 4.65
C ARG A 182 7.41 -21.74 3.92
N GLU A 183 8.20 -22.59 4.60
CA GLU A 183 8.68 -23.87 4.06
C GLU A 183 7.51 -24.77 3.61
N MET A 184 6.55 -25.02 4.49
CA MET A 184 5.36 -25.83 4.21
C MET A 184 4.53 -25.27 3.04
N GLY A 185 4.32 -23.95 2.98
CA GLY A 185 3.56 -23.27 1.93
C GLY A 185 4.21 -23.40 0.56
N LEU A 186 5.54 -23.28 0.47
CA LEU A 186 6.28 -23.54 -0.78
C LEU A 186 6.14 -25.01 -1.22
N VAL A 187 6.19 -25.96 -0.28
CA VAL A 187 5.98 -27.39 -0.58
C VAL A 187 4.56 -27.65 -1.08
N LEU A 188 3.53 -27.11 -0.43
CA LEU A 188 2.12 -27.28 -0.86
C LEU A 188 1.84 -26.64 -2.23
N ARG A 189 2.39 -25.44 -2.50
CA ARG A 189 2.31 -24.80 -3.83
C ARG A 189 2.88 -25.72 -4.91
N ALA A 190 4.08 -26.24 -4.70
CA ALA A 190 4.73 -27.14 -5.65
C ALA A 190 4.01 -28.50 -5.77
N SER A 191 3.43 -29.03 -4.69
CA SER A 191 2.60 -30.24 -4.73
C SER A 191 1.30 -30.01 -5.50
N MET A 192 0.63 -28.87 -5.32
CA MET A 192 -0.59 -28.55 -6.06
C MET A 192 -0.33 -28.36 -7.56
N GLY A 193 0.74 -27.63 -7.93
CA GLY A 193 1.12 -27.47 -9.33
C GLY A 193 1.44 -28.79 -10.04
N ARG A 194 2.10 -29.75 -9.36
CA ARG A 194 2.29 -31.11 -9.88
C ARG A 194 0.98 -31.90 -9.96
N ALA A 195 0.17 -31.87 -8.90
CA ALA A 195 -1.05 -32.67 -8.82
C ALA A 195 -2.11 -32.22 -9.83
N ALA A 196 -2.22 -30.92 -10.11
CA ALA A 196 -3.10 -30.36 -11.13
C ALA A 196 -2.78 -30.83 -12.57
N GLN A 197 -1.55 -31.28 -12.83
CA GLN A 197 -1.12 -31.83 -14.13
C GLN A 197 -1.44 -33.33 -14.29
N MET A 198 -1.75 -34.04 -13.19
CA MET A 198 -1.82 -35.52 -13.17
C MET A 198 -3.22 -36.10 -12.92
N GLY A 199 -4.24 -35.27 -12.67
CA GLY A 199 -5.59 -35.73 -12.34
C GLY A 199 -6.61 -34.59 -12.30
N SER A 200 -7.82 -34.84 -11.78
CA SER A 200 -8.81 -33.78 -11.66
C SER A 200 -8.42 -32.77 -10.56
N LYS A 201 -8.80 -31.50 -10.72
CA LYS A 201 -8.56 -30.44 -9.71
C LYS A 201 -9.12 -30.80 -8.33
N ARG A 202 -10.16 -31.65 -8.26
CA ARG A 202 -10.75 -32.18 -7.02
C ARG A 202 -9.81 -33.18 -6.33
N ASP A 203 -9.27 -34.14 -7.08
CA ASP A 203 -8.43 -35.21 -6.54
C ASP A 203 -7.05 -34.67 -6.15
N ALA A 204 -6.51 -33.75 -6.96
CA ALA A 204 -5.32 -32.97 -6.65
C ALA A 204 -5.47 -32.23 -5.31
N MET A 205 -6.54 -31.44 -5.15
CA MET A 205 -6.81 -30.69 -3.92
C MET A 205 -7.06 -31.60 -2.70
N ALA A 206 -7.66 -32.78 -2.90
CA ALA A 206 -7.81 -33.78 -1.83
C ALA A 206 -6.46 -34.35 -1.38
N SER A 207 -5.59 -34.73 -2.33
CA SER A 207 -4.25 -35.25 -2.04
C SER A 207 -3.37 -34.23 -1.33
N VAL A 208 -3.34 -32.98 -1.80
CA VAL A 208 -2.55 -31.90 -1.18
C VAL A 208 -3.07 -31.54 0.21
N ARG A 209 -4.38 -31.64 0.47
CA ARG A 209 -4.96 -31.45 1.81
C ARG A 209 -4.59 -32.56 2.80
N LEU A 210 -4.31 -33.79 2.36
CA LEU A 210 -3.73 -34.83 3.22
C LEU A 210 -2.29 -34.48 3.62
N GLN A 211 -1.47 -33.98 2.69
CA GLN A 211 -0.13 -33.48 3.02
C GLN A 211 -0.18 -32.31 4.02
N LYS A 212 -1.15 -31.41 3.87
CA LYS A 212 -1.40 -30.30 4.81
C LYS A 212 -1.81 -30.78 6.21
N ASP A 213 -2.57 -31.87 6.33
CA ASP A 213 -2.95 -32.43 7.63
C ASP A 213 -1.74 -32.92 8.44
N ASP A 214 -0.76 -33.57 7.79
CA ASP A 214 0.50 -33.94 8.45
C ASP A 214 1.36 -32.73 8.84
N MET A 215 1.39 -31.69 8.01
CA MET A 215 2.01 -30.41 8.36
C MET A 215 1.35 -29.75 9.57
N LEU A 216 0.02 -29.77 9.67
CA LEU A 216 -0.71 -29.21 10.82
C LEU A 216 -0.48 -30.00 12.12
N LYS A 217 -0.16 -31.30 12.05
CA LYS A 217 0.29 -32.09 13.22
C LYS A 217 1.66 -31.61 13.73
N GLU A 218 2.56 -31.19 12.85
CA GLU A 218 3.85 -30.59 13.23
C GLU A 218 3.64 -29.22 13.89
N ILE A 219 2.78 -28.36 13.31
CA ILE A 219 2.41 -27.06 13.92
C ILE A 219 1.74 -27.25 15.29
N TYR A 220 0.78 -28.17 15.41
CA TYR A 220 0.13 -28.50 16.68
C TYR A 220 1.13 -29.01 17.74
N ARG A 221 2.13 -29.79 17.32
CA ARG A 221 3.23 -30.23 18.20
C ARG A 221 4.07 -29.05 18.70
N ILE A 222 4.41 -28.08 17.84
CA ILE A 222 5.15 -26.87 18.25
C ILE A 222 4.30 -26.06 19.25
N LEU A 223 3.03 -25.79 18.93
CA LEU A 223 2.13 -25.04 19.80
C LEU A 223 1.93 -25.72 21.17
N THR A 224 1.74 -27.04 21.22
CA THR A 224 1.57 -27.77 22.49
C THR A 224 2.83 -27.84 23.35
N ILE A 225 4.03 -27.81 22.73
CA ILE A 225 5.31 -27.68 23.46
C ILE A 225 5.46 -26.28 24.07
N CYS A 226 5.10 -25.23 23.33
CA CYS A 226 5.35 -23.84 23.74
C CYS A 226 4.23 -23.24 24.62
N CYS A 227 2.99 -23.70 24.48
CA CYS A 227 1.81 -23.15 25.16
C CYS A 227 1.14 -24.14 26.13
N GLY A 228 1.52 -25.42 26.10
CA GLY A 228 0.79 -26.49 26.78
C GLY A 228 -0.35 -27.05 25.92
N THR A 229 -0.96 -28.15 26.37
CA THR A 229 -2.08 -28.81 25.67
C THR A 229 -3.43 -28.27 26.16
N PRO A 230 -4.23 -27.60 25.31
CA PRO A 230 -5.54 -27.09 25.72
C PRO A 230 -6.58 -28.22 25.87
N PRO A 231 -7.65 -28.02 26.67
CA PRO A 231 -8.80 -28.92 26.66
C PRO A 231 -9.47 -28.91 25.29
N LYS A 232 -9.91 -30.08 24.80
CA LYS A 232 -10.61 -30.14 23.50
C LYS A 232 -11.98 -29.45 23.59
N PRO A 233 -12.52 -28.87 22.50
CA PRO A 233 -13.77 -28.10 22.52
C PRO A 233 -15.01 -28.81 23.10
N GLU A 234 -15.04 -30.14 23.03
CA GLU A 234 -16.11 -31.01 23.57
C GLU A 234 -15.62 -31.91 24.73
N GLN A 235 -14.41 -31.69 25.26
CA GLN A 235 -13.89 -32.42 26.42
C GLN A 235 -14.35 -31.72 27.72
N PRO A 236 -15.02 -32.43 28.65
CA PRO A 236 -15.42 -31.82 29.91
C PRO A 236 -14.22 -31.46 30.79
N PHE A 237 -14.21 -30.24 31.31
CA PHE A 237 -13.39 -29.80 32.43
C PHE A 237 -14.28 -29.54 33.66
N VAL A 238 -13.65 -29.29 34.80
CA VAL A 238 -14.30 -28.77 36.01
C VAL A 238 -13.71 -27.40 36.31
N TRP A 239 -14.57 -26.40 36.48
CA TRP A 239 -14.19 -25.06 36.92
C TRP A 239 -14.70 -24.84 38.34
N GLU A 240 -13.76 -24.69 39.27
CA GLU A 240 -14.03 -24.36 40.66
C GLU A 240 -13.66 -22.89 40.90
N PHE A 241 -14.52 -22.18 41.62
CA PHE A 241 -14.36 -20.75 41.89
C PHE A 241 -15.02 -20.33 43.20
N ALA A 242 -14.56 -19.19 43.74
CA ALA A 242 -15.21 -18.50 44.84
C ALA A 242 -16.00 -17.30 44.34
N THR A 243 -17.18 -17.09 44.93
CA THR A 243 -17.93 -15.83 44.81
C THR A 243 -17.35 -14.73 45.71
N ARG A 244 -17.75 -13.46 45.54
CA ARG A 244 -17.42 -12.37 46.47
C ARG A 244 -17.88 -12.67 47.90
N ASP A 245 -18.98 -13.42 48.03
CA ASP A 245 -19.53 -13.92 49.30
C ASP A 245 -18.73 -15.11 49.89
N LYS A 246 -17.58 -15.47 49.30
CA LYS A 246 -16.70 -16.59 49.64
C LYS A 246 -17.34 -17.99 49.56
N GLN A 247 -18.54 -18.11 48.96
CA GLN A 247 -19.11 -19.41 48.61
C GLN A 247 -18.29 -20.04 47.47
N VAL A 248 -17.78 -21.25 47.69
CA VAL A 248 -17.14 -22.07 46.65
C VAL A 248 -18.21 -22.76 45.82
N LYS A 249 -18.05 -22.74 44.49
CA LYS A 249 -18.93 -23.39 43.50
C LYS A 249 -18.07 -24.16 42.51
N SER A 250 -18.63 -25.23 41.95
CA SER A 250 -17.96 -26.12 40.99
C SER A 250 -18.90 -26.40 39.82
N ILE A 251 -18.42 -26.23 38.59
CA ILE A 251 -19.19 -26.39 37.35
C ILE A 251 -18.42 -27.35 36.43
N LYS A 252 -19.08 -28.42 35.98
CA LYS A 252 -18.54 -29.35 34.98
C LYS A 252 -19.16 -29.03 33.62
N THR A 253 -18.33 -28.75 32.61
CA THR A 253 -18.78 -28.25 31.29
C THR A 253 -17.70 -28.45 30.22
N THR A 254 -18.02 -28.30 28.93
CA THR A 254 -17.04 -28.28 27.82
C THR A 254 -16.70 -26.82 27.41
N PRO A 255 -15.59 -26.53 26.72
CA PRO A 255 -15.30 -25.17 26.26
C PRO A 255 -16.41 -24.52 25.42
N ARG A 256 -17.10 -25.28 24.55
CA ARG A 256 -18.20 -24.75 23.72
C ARG A 256 -19.49 -24.56 24.53
N GLU A 257 -19.78 -25.46 25.46
CA GLU A 257 -20.90 -25.26 26.39
C GLU A 257 -20.64 -24.08 27.34
N PHE A 258 -19.41 -23.91 27.82
CA PHE A 258 -19.00 -22.77 28.64
C PHE A 258 -19.26 -21.44 27.91
N ALA A 259 -18.83 -21.32 26.64
CA ALA A 259 -19.11 -20.14 25.83
C ALA A 259 -20.62 -19.87 25.67
N ARG A 260 -21.41 -20.89 25.32
CA ARG A 260 -22.84 -20.75 24.99
C ARG A 260 -23.74 -20.55 26.21
N VAL A 261 -23.43 -21.19 27.33
CA VAL A 261 -24.31 -21.29 28.51
C VAL A 261 -23.75 -20.51 29.69
N TYR A 262 -22.45 -20.60 29.95
CA TYR A 262 -21.88 -20.16 31.22
C TYR A 262 -21.28 -18.75 31.16
N ALA A 263 -20.71 -18.32 30.03
CA ALA A 263 -20.03 -17.02 29.86
C ALA A 263 -20.98 -15.79 29.84
N GLY A 264 -22.29 -15.99 29.64
CA GLY A 264 -23.31 -14.94 29.84
C GLY A 264 -23.37 -13.83 28.78
N TYR A 265 -22.48 -13.82 27.79
CA TYR A 265 -22.50 -12.89 26.65
C TYR A 265 -22.45 -13.66 25.33
N ASN A 266 -23.35 -13.35 24.39
CA ASN A 266 -23.39 -13.99 23.08
C ASN A 266 -22.56 -13.19 22.06
N CYS A 267 -21.31 -13.59 21.83
CA CYS A 267 -20.44 -12.94 20.86
C CYS A 267 -21.01 -12.96 19.43
N SER A 268 -21.80 -13.97 19.06
CA SER A 268 -22.41 -14.09 17.73
C SER A 268 -23.47 -13.02 17.45
N ASP A 269 -24.21 -12.56 18.47
CA ASP A 269 -25.28 -11.54 18.36
C ASP A 269 -24.73 -10.10 18.33
N THR A 270 -23.65 -9.89 17.59
CA THR A 270 -22.95 -8.60 17.47
C THR A 270 -22.61 -8.29 16.02
N ILE A 271 -22.38 -7.00 15.74
CA ILE A 271 -21.80 -6.54 14.46
C ILE A 271 -20.60 -5.63 14.72
N ALA A 272 -19.63 -5.66 13.80
CA ALA A 272 -18.57 -4.68 13.74
C ALA A 272 -19.02 -3.45 12.92
N ILE A 273 -18.76 -2.26 13.45
CA ILE A 273 -19.11 -0.97 12.86
C ILE A 273 -17.81 -0.16 12.77
N ILE A 274 -17.50 0.36 11.58
CA ILE A 274 -16.29 1.16 11.34
C ILE A 274 -16.62 2.61 11.01
N HIS A 275 -15.65 3.48 11.23
CA HIS A 275 -15.61 4.82 10.65
C HIS A 275 -14.45 4.93 9.67
N ASP A 276 -14.77 4.78 8.38
CA ASP A 276 -13.83 4.99 7.29
C ASP A 276 -14.30 6.17 6.41
N PRO A 277 -13.70 7.37 6.57
CA PRO A 277 -14.02 8.54 5.75
C PRO A 277 -13.42 8.50 4.33
N ARG A 278 -12.64 7.46 3.96
CA ARG A 278 -12.26 7.22 2.55
C ARG A 278 -13.44 6.72 1.73
N ASN A 279 -14.40 6.06 2.38
CA ASN A 279 -15.42 5.23 1.77
C ASN A 279 -16.85 5.74 2.07
N PRO A 280 -17.84 5.49 1.18
CA PRO A 280 -19.24 5.78 1.46
C PRO A 280 -19.76 5.08 2.73
N TYR A 281 -20.55 5.81 3.52
CA TYR A 281 -21.27 5.26 4.67
C TYR A 281 -22.51 4.46 4.26
N ASN A 282 -23.11 3.76 5.22
CA ASN A 282 -24.30 2.90 5.04
C ASN A 282 -24.06 1.78 4.02
N ARG A 283 -22.84 1.24 4.01
CA ARG A 283 -22.39 0.11 3.18
C ARG A 283 -21.61 -0.89 4.02
N VAL A 284 -21.57 -2.13 3.53
CA VAL A 284 -20.86 -3.25 4.19
C VAL A 284 -19.54 -3.51 3.48
N TYR A 285 -18.47 -3.64 4.27
CA TYR A 285 -17.12 -3.87 3.79
C TYR A 285 -16.52 -5.14 4.39
N SER A 286 -15.53 -5.71 3.72
CA SER A 286 -14.69 -6.81 4.22
C SER A 286 -13.31 -6.73 3.57
N VAL A 287 -12.34 -7.48 4.08
CA VAL A 287 -10.95 -7.51 3.58
C VAL A 287 -10.69 -8.89 2.98
N GLU A 288 -10.25 -8.94 1.72
CA GLU A 288 -9.99 -10.21 1.03
C GLU A 288 -8.93 -11.03 1.78
N ARG A 289 -9.16 -12.34 1.95
CA ARG A 289 -8.25 -13.29 2.64
C ARG A 289 -7.94 -12.98 4.11
N LEU A 290 -8.53 -11.95 4.73
CA LEU A 290 -8.45 -11.75 6.17
C LEU A 290 -9.31 -12.80 6.90
N GLY A 291 -8.65 -13.74 7.58
CA GLY A 291 -9.30 -14.88 8.21
C GLY A 291 -8.38 -15.68 9.12
N ASN A 292 -8.98 -16.54 9.94
CA ASN A 292 -8.28 -17.52 10.77
C ASN A 292 -8.97 -18.91 10.67
N VAL A 293 -10.25 -19.02 11.00
CA VAL A 293 -11.00 -20.29 10.92
C VAL A 293 -11.48 -20.50 9.49
N VAL A 294 -10.96 -21.52 8.80
CA VAL A 294 -11.38 -21.88 7.43
C VAL A 294 -12.85 -22.32 7.45
N GLY A 295 -13.72 -21.53 6.81
CA GLY A 295 -15.18 -21.75 6.82
C GLY A 295 -15.90 -21.21 8.07
N GLY A 296 -15.18 -20.51 8.97
CA GLY A 296 -15.78 -19.79 10.08
C GLY A 296 -16.44 -18.48 9.66
N ARG A 297 -16.90 -17.70 10.64
CA ARG A 297 -17.57 -16.41 10.43
C ARG A 297 -16.69 -15.43 9.63
N PRO A 298 -17.18 -14.89 8.49
CA PRO A 298 -16.43 -13.90 7.71
C PRO A 298 -16.42 -12.55 8.42
N VAL A 299 -15.34 -11.79 8.25
CA VAL A 299 -15.24 -10.40 8.69
C VAL A 299 -16.24 -9.54 7.91
N ARG A 300 -17.10 -8.77 8.59
CA ARG A 300 -17.97 -7.77 7.95
C ARG A 300 -18.01 -6.49 8.78
N TYR A 301 -17.86 -5.34 8.12
CA TYR A 301 -17.88 -4.02 8.74
C TYR A 301 -19.02 -3.17 8.19
N LEU A 302 -19.86 -2.58 9.04
CA LEU A 302 -20.78 -1.52 8.63
C LEU A 302 -20.08 -0.16 8.71
N ASN A 303 -19.84 0.53 7.59
CA ASN A 303 -19.24 1.87 7.62
C ASN A 303 -20.29 2.94 7.95
N LEU A 304 -20.10 3.72 9.01
CA LEU A 304 -21.04 4.74 9.49
C LEU A 304 -20.38 6.09 9.82
N PRO A 305 -21.14 7.20 9.82
CA PRO A 305 -20.66 8.49 10.32
C PRO A 305 -20.43 8.45 11.85
N LEU A 306 -19.41 9.17 12.34
CA LEU A 306 -19.04 9.22 13.76
C LEU A 306 -20.20 9.55 14.71
N ASN A 307 -21.11 10.46 14.32
CA ASN A 307 -22.25 10.83 15.17
C ASN A 307 -23.29 9.69 15.32
N VAL A 308 -23.32 8.70 14.42
CA VAL A 308 -24.12 7.47 14.60
C VAL A 308 -23.40 6.52 15.54
N ILE A 309 -22.09 6.34 15.33
CA ILE A 309 -21.21 5.47 16.13
C ILE A 309 -21.18 5.89 17.60
N LYS A 310 -20.94 7.19 17.89
CA LYS A 310 -20.97 7.76 19.24
C LYS A 310 -22.33 7.57 19.91
N ARG A 311 -23.45 7.76 19.19
CA ARG A 311 -24.81 7.51 19.72
C ARG A 311 -25.05 6.02 20.04
N ILE A 312 -24.56 5.10 19.22
CA ILE A 312 -24.63 3.66 19.51
C ILE A 312 -23.79 3.33 20.76
N ALA A 313 -22.55 3.80 20.84
CA ALA A 313 -21.67 3.59 21.99
C ALA A 313 -22.29 4.11 23.31
N ILE A 314 -22.84 5.33 23.31
CA ILE A 314 -23.55 5.90 24.48
C ILE A 314 -24.79 5.07 24.84
N LYS A 315 -25.57 4.60 23.85
CA LYS A 315 -26.75 3.74 24.08
C LYS A 315 -26.36 2.39 24.72
N VAL A 316 -25.23 1.80 24.32
CA VAL A 316 -24.72 0.54 24.87
C VAL A 316 -24.23 0.76 26.31
N LEU A 317 -23.43 1.79 26.57
CA LEU A 317 -22.95 2.14 27.92
C LEU A 317 -24.10 2.50 28.88
N LYS A 318 -25.09 3.28 28.43
CA LYS A 318 -26.31 3.59 29.21
C LYS A 318 -27.18 2.35 29.51
N ALA A 319 -27.03 1.29 28.73
CA ALA A 319 -27.71 0.01 28.96
C ALA A 319 -26.90 -0.97 29.83
N ASP A 320 -25.82 -0.50 30.47
CA ASP A 320 -24.91 -1.27 31.31
C ASP A 320 -24.12 -2.37 30.55
N TYR A 321 -23.74 -2.09 29.30
CA TYR A 321 -22.87 -2.94 28.50
C TYR A 321 -21.52 -2.26 28.25
N PRO A 322 -20.37 -2.93 28.49
CA PRO A 322 -19.09 -2.48 27.97
C PRO A 322 -19.04 -2.67 26.44
N LEU A 323 -18.16 -1.95 25.76
CA LEU A 323 -18.06 -1.92 24.30
C LEU A 323 -16.62 -2.20 23.84
N TRP A 324 -16.40 -3.23 23.03
CA TRP A 324 -15.12 -3.43 22.34
C TRP A 324 -14.92 -2.34 21.29
N PHE A 325 -13.71 -1.81 21.16
CA PHE A 325 -13.35 -0.87 20.11
C PHE A 325 -11.89 -1.04 19.66
N GLY A 326 -11.57 -0.51 18.48
CA GLY A 326 -10.22 -0.47 17.93
C GLY A 326 -9.85 0.91 17.39
N CYS A 327 -8.58 1.30 17.58
CA CYS A 327 -8.04 2.63 17.33
C CYS A 327 -6.56 2.60 16.89
N ASP A 328 -5.98 3.76 16.59
CA ASP A 328 -4.52 3.97 16.58
C ASP A 328 -4.08 4.53 17.94
N VAL A 329 -3.59 3.68 18.85
CA VAL A 329 -3.19 4.07 20.21
C VAL A 329 -1.82 4.77 20.26
N THR A 330 -1.09 4.86 19.15
CA THR A 330 0.22 5.55 19.11
C THR A 330 0.10 7.07 18.99
N LYS A 331 -1.02 7.54 18.42
CA LYS A 331 -1.30 8.95 18.09
C LYS A 331 -1.78 9.71 19.30
N SER A 332 -1.24 10.92 19.48
CA SER A 332 -1.62 11.91 20.51
C SER A 332 -2.00 11.30 21.87
N SER A 333 -1.17 10.36 22.35
CA SER A 333 -1.41 9.57 23.55
C SER A 333 -0.16 9.48 24.43
N ASN A 334 -0.37 9.59 25.75
CA ASN A 334 0.58 9.18 26.77
C ASN A 334 -0.01 7.97 27.50
N THR A 335 0.37 6.78 27.02
CA THR A 335 -0.09 5.49 27.55
C THR A 335 0.56 5.09 28.88
N VAL A 336 1.59 5.79 29.34
CA VAL A 336 2.20 5.56 30.66
C VAL A 336 1.32 6.17 31.75
N GLU A 337 0.86 7.41 31.56
CA GLU A 337 -0.03 8.11 32.50
C GLU A 337 -1.52 7.84 32.24
N GLY A 338 -1.89 7.47 31.01
CA GLY A 338 -3.25 7.09 30.62
C GLY A 338 -4.08 8.20 29.95
N TYR A 339 -3.45 9.10 29.19
CA TYR A 339 -4.13 10.17 28.45
C TYR A 339 -4.15 9.90 26.95
N MET A 340 -5.26 10.21 26.29
CA MET A 340 -5.48 10.11 24.84
C MET A 340 -6.25 11.38 24.39
N ASP A 341 -5.53 12.42 23.98
CA ASP A 341 -6.10 13.71 23.58
C ASP A 341 -5.32 14.34 22.43
N ILE A 342 -5.99 14.87 21.41
CA ILE A 342 -5.34 15.44 20.22
C ILE A 342 -4.46 16.65 20.58
N ARG A 343 -4.80 17.36 21.68
CA ARG A 343 -4.09 18.54 22.20
C ARG A 343 -2.89 18.19 23.09
N LEU A 344 -2.64 16.91 23.37
CA LEU A 344 -1.67 16.47 24.38
C LEU A 344 -0.21 16.87 24.09
N PHE A 345 0.15 17.28 22.87
CA PHE A 345 1.52 17.59 22.48
C PHE A 345 1.66 18.96 21.78
N GLU A 346 2.43 19.85 22.40
CA GLU A 346 2.73 21.23 21.97
C GLU A 346 3.74 21.30 20.80
N TYR A 347 3.38 20.71 19.66
CA TYR A 347 4.22 20.71 18.46
C TYR A 347 4.38 22.11 17.84
N GLU A 348 3.32 22.90 17.79
CA GLU A 348 3.35 24.25 17.18
C GLU A 348 4.24 25.19 18.01
N ALA A 349 4.04 25.25 19.33
CA ALA A 349 4.82 26.09 20.23
C ALA A 349 6.32 25.72 20.30
N CYS A 350 6.69 24.46 20.02
CA CYS A 350 8.09 24.02 20.04
C CYS A 350 8.81 24.09 18.68
N PHE A 351 8.09 23.87 17.58
CA PHE A 351 8.70 23.67 16.25
C PHE A 351 8.13 24.58 15.15
N GLY A 352 7.12 25.41 15.45
CA GLY A 352 6.43 26.22 14.45
C GLY A 352 5.69 25.39 13.38
N THR A 353 5.23 24.18 13.73
CA THR A 353 4.62 23.25 12.78
C THR A 353 3.46 22.45 13.37
N THR A 354 2.51 22.10 12.51
CA THR A 354 1.19 21.55 12.87
C THR A 354 0.85 20.34 11.99
N LEU A 355 0.34 19.25 12.56
CA LEU A 355 0.08 17.99 11.86
C LEU A 355 -1.32 17.96 11.22
N ASN A 356 -1.52 18.78 10.18
CA ASN A 356 -2.84 19.15 9.64
C ASN A 356 -3.52 18.11 8.72
N MET A 357 -3.04 16.86 8.67
CA MET A 357 -3.68 15.82 7.87
C MET A 357 -5.01 15.40 8.48
N ASP A 358 -6.10 15.48 7.71
CA ASP A 358 -7.41 14.95 8.15
C ASP A 358 -7.41 13.42 8.26
N LYS A 359 -8.41 12.83 8.93
CA LYS A 359 -8.50 11.39 9.14
C LYS A 359 -8.50 10.54 7.87
N ARG A 360 -9.09 11.03 6.77
CA ARG A 360 -9.06 10.38 5.46
C ARG A 360 -7.66 10.46 4.88
N GLN A 361 -7.01 11.61 4.96
CA GLN A 361 -5.62 11.78 4.51
C GLN A 361 -4.67 10.85 5.26
N ARG A 362 -4.73 10.79 6.60
CA ARG A 362 -3.87 9.91 7.41
C ARG A 362 -4.02 8.42 7.09
N LEU A 363 -5.24 7.98 6.75
CA LEU A 363 -5.49 6.62 6.25
C LEU A 363 -4.93 6.41 4.82
N MET A 364 -5.03 7.42 3.94
CA MET A 364 -4.55 7.37 2.54
C MET A 364 -3.04 7.62 2.37
N THR A 365 -2.30 7.80 3.47
CA THR A 365 -0.84 8.02 3.47
C THR A 365 -0.11 7.06 4.43
N GLU A 366 -0.80 6.06 4.96
CA GLU A 366 -0.31 5.14 6.00
C GLU A 366 0.22 5.84 7.28
N ASP A 367 -0.15 7.11 7.53
CA ASP A 367 0.21 7.80 8.77
C ASP A 367 -0.51 7.18 9.97
N SER A 368 -1.79 6.82 9.82
CA SER A 368 -2.61 6.29 10.93
C SER A 368 -3.57 5.21 10.45
N ALA A 369 -3.56 4.08 11.15
CA ALA A 369 -4.39 2.91 10.92
C ALA A 369 -4.66 2.20 12.26
N MET A 370 -5.61 1.27 12.30
CA MET A 370 -5.98 0.60 13.54
C MET A 370 -4.89 -0.40 14.00
N ASP A 371 -4.24 -0.11 15.13
CA ASP A 371 -3.11 -0.89 15.66
C ASP A 371 -3.46 -1.70 16.92
N HIS A 372 -4.45 -1.25 17.70
CA HIS A 372 -4.74 -1.76 19.04
C HIS A 372 -6.23 -1.76 19.35
N ALA A 373 -6.64 -2.69 20.21
CA ALA A 373 -8.03 -2.93 20.59
C ALA A 373 -8.21 -2.92 22.11
N MET A 374 -9.27 -2.24 22.57
CA MET A 374 -9.54 -1.96 23.99
C MET A 374 -11.05 -2.00 24.27
N MET A 375 -11.46 -1.67 25.49
CA MET A 375 -12.87 -1.73 25.92
C MET A 375 -13.33 -0.44 26.59
N PHE A 376 -14.45 0.14 26.16
CA PHE A 376 -15.08 1.24 26.89
C PHE A 376 -15.84 0.73 28.12
N THR A 377 -15.65 1.42 29.25
CA THR A 377 -16.33 1.17 30.53
C THR A 377 -17.17 2.35 31.00
N ALA A 378 -16.90 3.57 30.53
CA ALA A 378 -17.67 4.75 30.88
C ALA A 378 -17.60 5.85 29.81
N VAL A 379 -18.52 6.81 29.89
CA VAL A 379 -18.52 8.07 29.16
C VAL A 379 -18.98 9.21 30.06
N HIS A 380 -18.39 10.38 29.91
CA HIS A 380 -18.82 11.62 30.54
C HIS A 380 -19.58 12.44 29.50
N LEU A 381 -20.87 12.66 29.76
CA LEU A 381 -21.73 13.52 28.95
C LEU A 381 -21.81 14.93 29.55
N ASP A 382 -21.97 15.94 28.70
CA ASP A 382 -22.31 17.31 29.13
C ASP A 382 -23.80 17.43 29.54
N ALA A 383 -24.27 18.66 29.75
CA ALA A 383 -25.66 18.94 30.14
C ALA A 383 -26.68 18.69 29.02
N ASP A 384 -26.27 18.80 27.75
CA ASP A 384 -27.10 18.56 26.57
C ASP A 384 -27.09 17.08 26.13
N GLY A 385 -26.17 16.28 26.68
CA GLY A 385 -26.03 14.85 26.48
C GLY A 385 -24.95 14.45 25.46
N ASN A 386 -24.10 15.38 25.03
CA ASN A 386 -22.98 15.10 24.12
C ASN A 386 -21.81 14.45 24.89
N PRO A 387 -21.05 13.53 24.28
CA PRO A 387 -19.85 12.98 24.88
C PRO A 387 -18.72 14.02 24.95
N VAL A 388 -18.08 14.13 26.12
CA VAL A 388 -16.89 14.97 26.35
C VAL A 388 -15.62 14.12 26.38
N ARG A 389 -15.67 13.00 27.09
CA ARG A 389 -14.56 12.05 27.25
C ARG A 389 -15.05 10.66 27.65
N TRP A 390 -14.23 9.66 27.37
CA TRP A 390 -14.53 8.23 27.49
C TRP A 390 -13.52 7.55 28.43
N ARG A 391 -13.94 6.51 29.14
CA ARG A 391 -13.05 5.66 29.94
C ARG A 391 -12.79 4.34 29.24
N VAL A 392 -11.51 4.02 29.12
CA VAL A 392 -10.98 2.85 28.40
C VAL A 392 -10.34 1.89 29.40
N GLU A 393 -10.77 0.62 29.43
CA GLU A 393 -10.01 -0.49 30.04
C GLU A 393 -9.05 -1.05 28.99
N ASN A 394 -7.77 -1.18 29.37
CA ASN A 394 -6.70 -1.65 28.50
C ASN A 394 -6.05 -2.95 29.06
N SER A 395 -5.23 -3.61 28.25
CA SER A 395 -4.64 -4.93 28.52
C SER A 395 -3.14 -4.89 28.75
N TRP A 396 -2.63 -3.86 29.44
CA TRP A 396 -1.21 -3.71 29.80
C TRP A 396 -0.93 -3.81 31.31
N GLY A 397 -1.88 -4.36 32.08
CA GLY A 397 -1.78 -4.52 33.53
C GLY A 397 -2.03 -3.25 34.35
N PRO A 398 -2.06 -3.36 35.69
CA PRO A 398 -2.40 -2.24 36.58
C PRO A 398 -1.27 -1.23 36.78
N ASP A 399 -0.01 -1.59 36.49
CA ASP A 399 1.16 -0.73 36.71
C ASP A 399 1.40 0.30 35.59
N ARG A 400 0.52 0.34 34.58
CA ARG A 400 0.54 1.27 33.45
C ARG A 400 -0.79 1.97 33.30
N CYS A 401 -0.79 3.10 32.58
CA CYS A 401 -1.93 4.00 32.48
C CYS A 401 -2.38 4.47 33.88
N ASN A 402 -3.59 4.99 34.01
CA ASN A 402 -4.17 5.26 35.33
C ASN A 402 -4.79 3.95 35.86
N LYS A 403 -3.95 3.12 36.48
CA LYS A 403 -4.29 1.79 37.03
C LYS A 403 -4.91 0.83 35.99
N GLY A 404 -4.35 0.79 34.78
CA GLY A 404 -4.86 0.01 33.65
C GLY A 404 -5.92 0.70 32.79
N PHE A 405 -6.36 1.90 33.18
CA PHE A 405 -7.38 2.65 32.45
C PHE A 405 -6.82 3.91 31.78
N LEU A 406 -7.41 4.31 30.65
CA LEU A 406 -7.14 5.58 29.97
C LEU A 406 -8.39 6.46 29.92
N VAL A 407 -8.14 7.77 29.96
CA VAL A 407 -9.12 8.81 29.63
C VAL A 407 -8.85 9.27 28.19
N MET A 408 -9.93 9.34 27.40
CA MET A 408 -9.87 9.63 25.97
C MET A 408 -10.86 10.73 25.61
N THR A 409 -10.41 11.83 25.02
CA THR A 409 -11.32 12.93 24.64
C THR A 409 -12.26 12.53 23.49
N ASP A 410 -13.41 13.19 23.38
CA ASP A 410 -14.32 12.94 22.26
C ASP A 410 -13.76 13.41 20.91
N ASP A 411 -12.81 14.35 20.92
CA ASP A 411 -12.01 14.73 19.76
C ASP A 411 -11.02 13.64 19.36
N TRP A 412 -10.34 13.01 20.34
CA TRP A 412 -9.49 11.84 20.05
C TRP A 412 -10.31 10.67 19.51
N PHE A 413 -11.53 10.44 20.02
CA PHE A 413 -12.50 9.50 19.43
C PHE A 413 -12.71 9.81 17.94
N SER A 414 -12.99 11.07 17.61
CA SER A 414 -13.21 11.50 16.22
C SER A 414 -12.01 11.15 15.35
N GLU A 415 -10.80 11.48 15.79
CA GLU A 415 -9.60 11.42 14.96
C GLU A 415 -8.98 10.02 14.86
N TYR A 416 -8.96 9.22 15.92
CA TYR A 416 -8.13 7.99 15.96
C TYR A 416 -8.87 6.68 16.33
N LEU A 417 -10.17 6.72 16.64
CA LEU A 417 -10.99 5.48 16.72
C LEU A 417 -11.48 5.05 15.33
N TYR A 418 -11.31 3.77 14.98
CA TYR A 418 -11.70 3.24 13.67
C TYR A 418 -12.87 2.26 13.73
N GLN A 419 -13.06 1.54 14.84
CA GLN A 419 -14.08 0.48 14.95
C GLN A 419 -14.71 0.43 16.34
N ILE A 420 -16.02 0.15 16.40
CA ILE A 420 -16.71 -0.36 17.58
C ILE A 420 -17.38 -1.69 17.26
N VAL A 421 -17.73 -2.46 18.30
CA VAL A 421 -18.60 -3.64 18.17
C VAL A 421 -19.83 -3.46 19.04
N SER A 422 -21.02 -3.55 18.45
CA SER A 422 -22.29 -3.45 19.17
C SER A 422 -23.03 -4.78 19.16
N PRO A 423 -23.63 -5.21 20.30
CA PRO A 423 -24.73 -6.16 20.29
C PRO A 423 -25.85 -5.68 19.35
N ARG A 424 -26.43 -6.59 18.56
CA ARG A 424 -27.37 -6.26 17.48
C ARG A 424 -28.59 -5.51 18.00
N LYS A 425 -29.13 -5.90 19.16
CA LYS A 425 -30.27 -5.24 19.84
C LYS A 425 -30.12 -3.73 20.12
N PHE A 426 -28.91 -3.17 20.05
CA PHE A 426 -28.69 -1.73 20.24
C PHE A 426 -28.61 -0.94 18.92
N VAL A 427 -28.40 -1.63 17.79
CA VAL A 427 -28.33 -1.04 16.45
C VAL A 427 -29.76 -0.84 15.90
N PRO A 428 -30.06 0.26 15.17
CA PRO A 428 -31.32 0.44 14.46
C PRO A 428 -31.58 -0.66 13.41
N HIS A 429 -32.84 -1.00 13.16
CA HIS A 429 -33.21 -2.11 12.26
C HIS A 429 -32.78 -1.84 10.82
N GLU A 430 -32.90 -0.60 10.35
CA GLU A 430 -32.48 -0.17 9.02
C GLU A 430 -30.96 -0.30 8.80
N LEU A 431 -30.16 -0.28 9.88
CA LEU A 431 -28.71 -0.49 9.81
C LEU A 431 -28.32 -1.97 9.92
N LEU A 432 -29.15 -2.80 10.60
CA LEU A 432 -29.00 -4.25 10.60
C LEU A 432 -29.37 -4.86 9.24
N ASP A 433 -30.45 -4.38 8.62
CA ASP A 433 -30.90 -4.79 7.27
C ASP A 433 -29.80 -4.58 6.23
N ILE A 434 -29.14 -3.40 6.25
CA ILE A 434 -27.94 -3.13 5.47
C ILE A 434 -26.82 -4.12 5.80
N TYR A 435 -26.47 -4.29 7.09
CA TYR A 435 -25.36 -5.17 7.50
C TYR A 435 -25.57 -6.62 7.05
N ASP A 436 -26.79 -7.14 7.16
CA ASP A 436 -27.10 -8.52 6.81
C ASP A 436 -27.20 -8.70 5.29
N HIS A 437 -27.98 -7.86 4.61
CA HIS A 437 -28.49 -8.13 3.26
C HIS A 437 -27.86 -7.31 2.12
N HIS A 438 -27.18 -6.18 2.39
CA HIS A 438 -26.52 -5.44 1.30
C HIS A 438 -25.26 -6.15 0.78
N PRO A 439 -24.89 -5.95 -0.51
CA PRO A 439 -23.63 -6.43 -1.06
C PRO A 439 -22.42 -5.96 -0.24
N VAL A 440 -21.45 -6.85 -0.07
CA VAL A 440 -20.19 -6.56 0.62
C VAL A 440 -19.17 -6.06 -0.40
N THR A 441 -18.62 -4.86 -0.18
CA THR A 441 -17.46 -4.39 -0.93
C THR A 441 -16.19 -5.04 -0.35
N MET A 442 -15.44 -5.75 -1.20
CA MET A 442 -14.16 -6.33 -0.82
C MET A 442 -13.05 -5.29 -0.99
N PHE A 443 -12.35 -5.00 0.09
CA PHE A 443 -11.04 -4.39 0.07
C PHE A 443 -9.96 -5.42 -0.30
N PRO A 444 -8.83 -5.03 -0.92
CA PRO A 444 -7.69 -5.91 -1.13
C PRO A 444 -7.18 -6.47 0.21
N PRO A 445 -6.42 -7.58 0.24
CA PRO A 445 -5.93 -8.18 1.50
C PRO A 445 -5.08 -7.22 2.34
N TRP A 446 -4.54 -6.18 1.70
CA TRP A 446 -3.84 -5.07 2.31
C TRP A 446 -4.56 -3.73 1.98
N ASP A 447 -5.50 -3.24 2.80
CA ASP A 447 -6.18 -1.93 2.63
C ASP A 447 -5.97 -1.01 3.85
N PRO A 448 -5.42 0.21 3.65
CA PRO A 448 -4.36 0.81 4.42
C PRO A 448 -3.86 0.11 5.68
N PHE A 449 -2.82 -0.71 5.51
CA PHE A 449 -2.68 -1.68 4.39
C PHE A 449 -1.51 -1.44 3.39
N GLU A 450 -1.58 -0.78 2.20
CA GLU A 450 -2.61 -0.10 1.37
C GLU A 450 -2.78 -0.68 -0.08
N LYS A 451 -4.02 -0.81 -0.64
CA LYS A 451 -4.43 -0.72 -2.10
C LYS A 451 -3.97 -1.76 -3.14
N ASP A 452 -4.94 -2.20 -3.95
CA ASP A 452 -4.92 -2.34 -5.43
C ASP A 452 -6.34 -2.73 -5.90
N ALA A 453 -7.14 -1.76 -6.34
CA ALA A 453 -8.47 -2.02 -6.92
C ALA A 453 -8.37 -2.06 -8.46
N PRO A 454 -9.16 -2.90 -9.16
CA PRO A 454 -9.15 -2.95 -10.61
C PRO A 454 -9.59 -1.62 -11.21
N PHE A 455 -9.05 -1.28 -12.38
CA PHE A 455 -9.36 -0.02 -13.06
C PHE A 455 -10.85 0.04 -13.44
N VAL A 456 -11.51 1.13 -13.06
CA VAL A 456 -12.92 1.40 -13.39
C VAL A 456 -13.04 2.59 -14.33
N TRP A 457 -13.65 2.37 -15.49
CA TRP A 457 -14.01 3.43 -16.44
C TRP A 457 -15.11 4.31 -15.84
N GLN A 458 -14.96 5.63 -15.96
CA GLN A 458 -15.90 6.63 -15.45
C GLN A 458 -16.11 7.73 -16.47
N GLU A 459 -17.34 8.25 -16.55
CA GLU A 459 -17.64 9.47 -17.31
C GLU A 459 -17.16 10.70 -16.54
N VAL A 460 -16.51 11.61 -17.26
CA VAL A 460 -15.88 12.83 -16.75
C VAL A 460 -16.20 13.99 -17.69
N GLU A 461 -16.34 15.19 -17.13
CA GLU A 461 -16.56 16.41 -17.89
C GLU A 461 -15.19 16.96 -18.32
N LEU A 462 -14.92 16.97 -19.62
CA LEU A 462 -13.72 17.58 -20.21
C LEU A 462 -14.04 19.02 -20.59
N HIS A 463 -13.31 20.00 -20.02
CA HIS A 463 -13.55 21.41 -20.34
C HIS A 463 -13.02 21.75 -21.74
N ASP A 464 -13.65 22.71 -22.40
CA ASP A 464 -13.25 23.23 -23.72
C ASP A 464 -11.76 23.63 -23.76
N PRO A 465 -11.03 23.48 -24.89
CA PRO A 465 -9.61 23.85 -24.98
C PRO A 465 -9.41 25.38 -24.87
N GLU A 466 -8.40 25.79 -24.10
CA GLU A 466 -7.94 27.18 -24.02
C GLU A 466 -7.22 27.63 -25.31
N ASP A 467 -6.87 28.91 -25.41
CA ASP A 467 -6.38 29.49 -26.67
C ASP A 467 -5.06 28.92 -27.22
N ASN A 468 -4.26 28.22 -26.41
CA ASN A 468 -3.05 27.49 -26.83
C ASN A 468 -3.15 25.95 -26.66
N GLU A 469 -4.37 25.44 -26.51
CA GLU A 469 -4.66 24.02 -26.34
C GLU A 469 -5.41 23.45 -27.56
N VAL A 470 -5.38 22.13 -27.68
CA VAL A 470 -5.94 21.37 -28.81
C VAL A 470 -6.79 20.23 -28.26
N LEU A 471 -8.05 20.11 -28.68
CA LEU A 471 -8.88 18.95 -28.39
C LEU A 471 -8.67 17.89 -29.46
N ILE A 472 -8.33 16.67 -29.06
CA ILE A 472 -8.18 15.51 -29.96
C ILE A 472 -9.19 14.40 -29.62
N GLU A 473 -9.69 13.72 -30.65
CA GLU A 473 -10.21 12.36 -30.50
C GLU A 473 -9.02 11.42 -30.48
N VAL A 474 -8.86 10.68 -29.38
CA VAL A 474 -7.75 9.74 -29.19
C VAL A 474 -8.10 8.45 -29.91
N VAL A 475 -7.23 8.05 -30.84
CA VAL A 475 -7.31 6.76 -31.55
C VAL A 475 -6.59 5.69 -30.73
N ALA A 476 -5.37 5.99 -30.28
CA ALA A 476 -4.59 5.10 -29.43
C ALA A 476 -3.71 5.85 -28.42
N CYS A 477 -3.21 5.15 -27.39
CA CYS A 477 -2.30 5.69 -26.38
C CYS A 477 -1.28 4.65 -25.92
N GLY A 478 -0.04 5.08 -25.65
CA GLY A 478 0.95 4.30 -24.90
C GLY A 478 0.55 4.10 -23.43
N GLY A 479 1.09 3.04 -22.80
CA GLY A 479 0.76 2.66 -21.43
C GLY A 479 1.00 3.74 -20.35
N ALA A 480 0.32 3.61 -19.22
CA ALA A 480 0.32 4.61 -18.16
C ALA A 480 1.54 4.55 -17.23
N PHE A 481 1.99 5.72 -16.78
CA PHE A 481 2.96 5.87 -15.67
C PHE A 481 2.24 6.08 -14.32
N PRO A 482 2.87 5.70 -13.19
CA PRO A 482 2.37 6.04 -11.86
C PRO A 482 2.26 7.56 -11.65
N SER A 483 1.09 8.02 -11.23
CA SER A 483 0.81 9.43 -10.90
C SER A 483 -0.19 9.49 -9.73
N PRO A 484 -0.14 10.50 -8.84
CA PRO A 484 -1.04 10.52 -7.68
C PRO A 484 -2.45 10.98 -8.07
N PHE A 485 -3.44 10.16 -7.74
CA PHE A 485 -4.86 10.35 -8.05
C PHE A 485 -5.53 11.45 -7.19
N PRO A 486 -6.72 11.98 -7.59
CA PRO A 486 -7.46 11.71 -8.83
C PRO A 486 -6.85 12.42 -10.04
N ASN A 487 -6.42 11.67 -11.05
CA ASN A 487 -5.73 12.20 -12.23
C ASN A 487 -6.01 11.32 -13.45
N VAL A 488 -6.23 11.92 -14.62
CA VAL A 488 -6.19 11.19 -15.90
C VAL A 488 -4.73 11.16 -16.38
N THR A 489 -4.15 9.97 -16.45
CA THR A 489 -2.78 9.77 -16.95
C THR A 489 -2.79 9.52 -18.46
N GLY A 490 -1.78 8.83 -19.00
CA GLY A 490 -1.63 8.60 -20.44
C GLY A 490 -0.72 9.63 -21.10
N HIS A 491 0.18 9.10 -21.92
CA HIS A 491 1.16 9.80 -22.73
C HIS A 491 1.46 8.92 -23.96
N GLU A 492 2.07 9.49 -25.00
CA GLU A 492 2.16 8.86 -26.33
C GLU A 492 0.78 8.62 -26.95
N GLY A 493 -0.12 9.60 -26.83
CA GLY A 493 -1.40 9.58 -27.52
C GLY A 493 -1.27 9.82 -29.02
N SER A 494 -2.15 9.22 -29.81
CA SER A 494 -2.34 9.49 -31.22
C SER A 494 -3.81 9.80 -31.51
N GLY A 495 -4.08 10.66 -32.48
CA GLY A 495 -5.46 11.12 -32.68
C GLY A 495 -5.67 12.06 -33.86
N VAL A 496 -6.90 12.58 -33.92
CA VAL A 496 -7.34 13.59 -34.89
C VAL A 496 -7.77 14.84 -34.13
N VAL A 497 -7.34 16.02 -34.59
CA VAL A 497 -7.72 17.30 -34.00
C VAL A 497 -9.20 17.60 -34.27
N LEU A 498 -9.99 17.71 -33.20
CA LEU A 498 -11.41 18.09 -33.26
C LEU A 498 -11.63 19.60 -33.17
N LYS A 499 -10.80 20.30 -32.38
CA LYS A 499 -10.91 21.76 -32.12
C LYS A 499 -9.56 22.32 -31.69
N ALA A 500 -9.23 23.53 -32.15
CA ALA A 500 -7.98 24.21 -31.80
C ALA A 500 -8.26 25.59 -31.15
N GLY A 501 -7.45 25.98 -30.17
CA GLY A 501 -7.47 27.31 -29.55
C GLY A 501 -7.06 28.42 -30.51
N LYS A 502 -7.45 29.69 -30.23
CA LYS A 502 -7.27 30.82 -31.17
C LYS A 502 -5.81 31.22 -31.43
N SER A 503 -4.87 30.77 -30.60
CA SER A 503 -3.43 31.02 -30.72
C SER A 503 -2.65 29.80 -31.22
N VAL A 504 -3.32 28.69 -31.54
CA VAL A 504 -2.70 27.50 -32.14
C VAL A 504 -2.29 27.78 -33.59
N THR A 505 -1.10 27.33 -33.97
CA THR A 505 -0.44 27.61 -35.27
C THR A 505 0.16 26.39 -35.96
N ARG A 506 0.52 25.34 -35.22
CA ARG A 506 1.20 24.12 -35.70
C ARG A 506 0.25 23.08 -36.31
N VAL A 507 -1.00 23.06 -35.85
CA VAL A 507 -2.04 22.09 -36.23
C VAL A 507 -3.39 22.77 -36.40
N LYS A 508 -4.33 22.12 -37.11
CA LYS A 508 -5.70 22.59 -37.30
C LYS A 508 -6.70 21.43 -37.20
N GLU A 509 -7.98 21.75 -37.13
CA GLU A 509 -9.08 20.78 -37.20
C GLU A 509 -8.96 19.84 -38.41
N GLY A 510 -9.16 18.54 -38.15
CA GLY A 510 -8.98 17.45 -39.11
C GLY A 510 -7.54 16.94 -39.28
N ASP A 511 -6.52 17.61 -38.75
CA ASP A 511 -5.14 17.10 -38.83
C ASP A 511 -4.94 15.85 -37.95
N LYS A 512 -4.19 14.87 -38.47
CA LYS A 512 -3.68 13.74 -37.69
C LYS A 512 -2.44 14.14 -36.88
N VAL A 513 -2.36 13.67 -35.63
CA VAL A 513 -1.25 13.97 -34.72
C VAL A 513 -0.75 12.74 -33.94
N LEU A 514 0.55 12.74 -33.65
CA LEU A 514 1.19 11.94 -32.61
C LEU A 514 1.66 12.88 -31.49
N CYS A 515 1.50 12.47 -30.23
CA CYS A 515 1.71 13.36 -29.08
C CYS A 515 2.98 13.00 -28.29
N SER A 516 3.79 14.02 -27.98
CA SER A 516 5.03 13.93 -27.19
C SER A 516 4.96 14.86 -25.96
N PHE A 517 6.05 14.98 -25.21
CA PHE A 517 6.11 15.83 -24.02
C PHE A 517 5.90 17.32 -24.34
N ASN A 518 5.41 18.05 -23.35
CA ASN A 518 5.20 19.49 -23.41
C ASN A 518 6.47 20.27 -23.03
N HIS A 519 6.62 21.49 -23.54
CA HIS A 519 7.73 22.38 -23.25
C HIS A 519 7.29 23.85 -23.23
N CYS A 520 8.01 24.72 -22.51
CA CYS A 520 7.67 26.14 -22.43
C CYS A 520 8.01 26.96 -23.68
N SER A 521 8.80 26.41 -24.62
CA SER A 521 9.32 27.07 -25.83
C SER A 521 10.27 28.26 -25.62
N GLU A 522 10.21 28.95 -24.47
CA GLU A 522 10.92 30.22 -24.24
C GLU A 522 12.28 30.10 -23.54
N CYS A 523 12.49 29.08 -22.70
CA CYS A 523 13.74 28.92 -21.94
C CYS A 523 14.94 28.55 -22.83
N GLY A 524 16.17 28.73 -22.31
CA GLY A 524 17.41 28.54 -23.06
C GLY A 524 17.49 27.19 -23.80
N PRO A 525 17.27 26.04 -23.13
CA PRO A 525 17.22 24.73 -23.77
C PRO A 525 16.18 24.59 -24.88
N CYS A 526 14.98 25.18 -24.73
CA CYS A 526 13.99 25.17 -25.80
C CYS A 526 14.46 25.98 -27.02
N GLN A 527 15.05 27.15 -26.80
CA GLN A 527 15.56 28.04 -27.85
C GLN A 527 16.78 27.46 -28.59
N THR A 528 17.53 26.54 -27.97
CA THR A 528 18.66 25.83 -28.61
C THR A 528 18.28 24.49 -29.25
N GLY A 529 17.00 24.11 -29.27
CA GLY A 529 16.54 22.86 -29.89
C GLY A 529 16.58 21.62 -28.98
N HIS A 530 16.74 21.82 -27.67
CA HIS A 530 16.78 20.78 -26.63
C HIS A 530 15.54 20.87 -25.69
N PRO A 531 14.30 20.74 -26.20
CA PRO A 531 13.09 20.98 -25.41
C PRO A 531 12.88 19.94 -24.29
N ALA A 532 13.47 18.74 -24.40
CA ALA A 532 13.46 17.74 -23.32
C ALA A 532 14.21 18.21 -22.06
N ALA A 533 15.17 19.14 -22.21
CA ALA A 533 15.89 19.78 -21.11
C ALA A 533 15.25 21.10 -20.65
N CYS A 534 13.99 21.37 -21.03
CA CYS A 534 13.22 22.56 -20.66
C CYS A 534 13.26 22.82 -19.14
N GLU A 535 13.61 24.05 -18.73
CA GLU A 535 13.69 24.44 -17.32
C GLU A 535 12.33 24.28 -16.59
N GLY A 536 11.24 24.47 -17.32
CA GLY A 536 9.87 24.25 -16.85
C GLY A 536 9.34 22.82 -17.01
N PHE A 537 10.12 21.86 -17.54
CA PHE A 537 9.64 20.51 -17.92
C PHE A 537 8.82 19.83 -16.83
N GLY A 538 9.30 19.89 -15.58
CA GLY A 538 8.62 19.29 -14.43
C GLY A 538 7.23 19.87 -14.17
N ALA A 539 7.07 21.19 -14.31
CA ALA A 539 5.79 21.86 -14.12
C ALA A 539 4.83 21.60 -15.30
N VAL A 540 5.32 21.65 -16.55
CA VAL A 540 4.46 21.58 -17.74
C VAL A 540 4.08 20.15 -18.17
N ASN A 541 4.71 19.13 -17.57
CA ASN A 541 4.40 17.70 -17.80
C ASN A 541 3.82 16.98 -16.56
N PHE A 542 4.05 17.48 -15.34
CA PHE A 542 3.58 16.83 -14.10
C PHE A 542 2.80 17.76 -13.15
N GLY A 543 2.57 19.03 -13.54
CA GLY A 543 1.93 20.05 -12.71
C GLY A 543 0.43 19.93 -12.49
N ARG A 544 -0.23 18.91 -13.06
CA ARG A 544 -1.67 18.54 -12.87
C ARG A 544 -2.75 19.54 -13.34
N LEU A 545 -2.36 20.78 -13.63
CA LEU A 545 -3.23 21.91 -13.88
C LEU A 545 -2.93 22.50 -15.27
N ARG A 546 -3.94 23.13 -15.90
CA ARG A 546 -3.77 23.90 -17.14
C ARG A 546 -2.90 25.14 -16.90
N SER A 547 -2.48 25.78 -17.99
CA SER A 547 -1.37 26.75 -17.99
C SER A 547 -1.54 27.92 -17.00
N SER A 548 -0.41 28.53 -16.63
CA SER A 548 -0.37 29.69 -15.72
C SER A 548 -1.13 30.91 -16.25
N ALA A 549 -1.33 31.02 -17.57
CA ALA A 549 -2.06 32.13 -18.20
C ALA A 549 -3.54 32.21 -17.79
N VAL A 550 -4.14 31.09 -17.36
CA VAL A 550 -5.58 30.99 -17.05
C VAL A 550 -5.86 30.69 -15.57
N GLY A 551 -4.84 30.84 -14.72
CA GLY A 551 -4.97 30.75 -13.27
C GLY A 551 -4.89 29.34 -12.69
N GLN A 552 -4.16 28.41 -13.33
CA GLN A 552 -3.87 27.05 -12.82
C GLN A 552 -5.12 26.25 -12.42
N LYS A 553 -6.05 26.06 -13.35
CA LYS A 553 -7.27 25.28 -13.12
C LYS A 553 -7.10 23.79 -13.48
N PRO A 554 -7.85 22.87 -12.87
CA PRO A 554 -8.07 21.54 -13.41
C PRO A 554 -8.67 21.63 -14.82
N GLY A 555 -8.28 20.73 -15.72
CA GLY A 555 -8.81 20.68 -17.09
C GLY A 555 -9.99 19.74 -17.30
N LEU A 556 -10.40 19.05 -16.23
CA LEU A 556 -11.46 18.05 -16.17
C LEU A 556 -12.22 18.21 -14.84
N SER A 557 -13.47 17.76 -14.81
CA SER A 557 -14.24 17.56 -13.58
C SER A 557 -14.81 16.15 -13.54
N GLY A 558 -14.80 15.52 -12.36
CA GLY A 558 -15.51 14.27 -12.15
C GLY A 558 -17.02 14.50 -12.20
N SER A 559 -17.79 13.52 -12.69
CA SER A 559 -19.24 13.56 -12.91
C SER A 559 -20.11 13.86 -11.66
N ASN A 560 -19.51 13.97 -10.47
CA ASN A 560 -20.15 14.40 -9.22
C ASN A 560 -19.76 15.83 -8.78
N GLY A 561 -19.12 16.63 -9.65
CA GLY A 561 -18.76 18.03 -9.36
C GLY A 561 -17.50 18.21 -8.52
N GLY A 562 -16.50 17.33 -8.68
CA GLY A 562 -15.20 17.44 -8.01
C GLY A 562 -14.03 17.58 -9.00
N ASP A 563 -12.95 18.24 -8.59
CA ASP A 563 -11.78 18.48 -9.43
C ASP A 563 -11.10 17.17 -9.86
N LEU A 564 -10.79 17.05 -11.16
CA LEU A 564 -10.02 15.95 -11.71
C LEU A 564 -8.79 16.50 -12.43
N TYR A 565 -7.61 16.04 -12.00
CA TYR A 565 -6.35 16.51 -12.58
C TYR A 565 -6.11 15.93 -13.98
N GLY A 566 -5.32 16.66 -14.77
CA GLY A 566 -4.94 16.29 -16.13
C GLY A 566 -3.64 16.96 -16.57
N ALA A 567 -3.44 17.09 -17.89
CA ALA A 567 -2.20 17.55 -18.52
C ALA A 567 -0.93 16.75 -18.12
N PHE A 568 -1.07 15.45 -17.82
CA PHE A 568 0.07 14.54 -17.68
C PHE A 568 0.82 14.44 -19.01
N PHE A 569 2.12 14.75 -19.04
CA PHE A 569 2.92 14.97 -20.26
C PHE A 569 2.38 16.08 -21.21
N GLY A 570 1.48 16.95 -20.72
CA GLY A 570 0.68 17.84 -21.56
C GLY A 570 -0.37 17.12 -22.42
N GLN A 571 -0.67 15.86 -22.10
CA GLN A 571 -1.50 14.95 -22.89
C GLN A 571 -2.71 14.41 -22.12
N SER A 572 -2.51 13.69 -21.02
CA SER A 572 -3.56 12.93 -20.32
C SER A 572 -4.43 12.07 -21.25
N THR A 573 -3.79 11.40 -22.21
CA THR A 573 -4.46 10.68 -23.33
C THR A 573 -5.06 9.33 -22.95
N PHE A 574 -5.23 9.03 -21.67
CA PHE A 574 -5.92 7.81 -21.19
C PHE A 574 -7.44 7.97 -21.14
N ALA A 575 -8.01 8.62 -22.16
CA ALA A 575 -9.43 8.89 -22.32
C ALA A 575 -9.74 9.00 -23.81
N LYS A 576 -11.00 8.78 -24.22
CA LYS A 576 -11.39 8.86 -25.64
C LYS A 576 -11.20 10.27 -26.23
N HIS A 577 -11.30 11.32 -25.41
CA HIS A 577 -11.00 12.68 -25.80
C HIS A 577 -9.99 13.27 -24.82
N ALA A 578 -9.03 14.04 -25.34
CA ALA A 578 -8.02 14.71 -24.54
C ALA A 578 -7.85 16.17 -24.99
N VAL A 579 -7.74 17.09 -24.03
CA VAL A 579 -7.22 18.44 -24.29
C VAL A 579 -5.73 18.40 -24.03
N VAL A 580 -4.96 18.63 -25.09
CA VAL A 580 -3.50 18.53 -25.13
C VAL A 580 -2.88 19.89 -25.44
N MET A 581 -1.65 20.11 -25.00
CA MET A 581 -0.92 21.35 -25.28
C MET A 581 -0.38 21.34 -26.72
N GLU A 582 -0.48 22.44 -27.46
CA GLU A 582 -0.03 22.51 -28.86
C GLU A 582 1.43 22.04 -29.05
N ASN A 583 2.33 22.37 -28.11
CA ASN A 583 3.74 21.99 -28.16
C ASN A 583 3.94 20.47 -28.13
N SER A 584 3.02 19.72 -27.49
CA SER A 584 3.00 18.25 -27.47
C SER A 584 2.58 17.63 -28.81
N CYS A 585 1.88 18.36 -29.68
CA CYS A 585 1.37 17.82 -30.95
C CYS A 585 2.44 17.83 -32.05
N VAL A 586 2.71 16.65 -32.63
CA VAL A 586 3.44 16.52 -33.89
C VAL A 586 2.47 16.07 -34.99
N LYS A 587 2.29 16.92 -36.01
CA LYS A 587 1.49 16.60 -37.18
C LYS A 587 2.11 15.47 -37.99
N VAL A 588 1.28 14.56 -38.48
CA VAL A 588 1.67 13.45 -39.38
C VAL A 588 0.79 13.40 -40.63
N PRO A 589 1.23 12.76 -41.73
CA PRO A 589 0.44 12.60 -42.95
C PRO A 589 -0.93 11.93 -42.74
N ASP A 590 -1.90 12.24 -43.60
CA ASP A 590 -3.29 11.77 -43.49
C ASP A 590 -3.44 10.24 -43.64
N ASP A 591 -2.48 9.56 -44.28
CA ASP A 591 -2.38 8.11 -44.43
C ASP A 591 -1.67 7.39 -43.27
N THR A 592 -1.16 8.13 -42.27
CA THR A 592 -0.44 7.55 -41.12
C THR A 592 -1.30 6.59 -40.31
N ASP A 593 -0.75 5.42 -40.00
CA ASP A 593 -1.28 4.48 -39.01
C ASP A 593 -1.04 5.02 -37.60
N LEU A 594 -2.10 5.62 -37.03
CA LEU A 594 -2.08 6.19 -35.69
C LEU A 594 -2.00 5.12 -34.58
N ILE A 595 -2.37 3.86 -34.83
CA ILE A 595 -2.29 2.82 -33.79
C ILE A 595 -0.83 2.37 -33.67
N THR A 596 -0.23 1.87 -34.74
CA THR A 596 1.14 1.31 -34.70
C THR A 596 2.21 2.36 -34.35
N LEU A 597 1.95 3.64 -34.67
CA LEU A 597 2.93 4.72 -34.49
C LEU A 597 2.69 5.60 -33.25
N ALA A 598 1.65 5.34 -32.45
CA ALA A 598 1.47 6.01 -31.16
C ALA A 598 2.72 5.99 -30.27
N PRO A 599 3.46 4.86 -30.10
CA PRO A 599 4.65 4.80 -29.25
C PRO A 599 5.83 5.70 -29.64
N LEU A 600 5.81 6.34 -30.81
CA LEU A 600 6.90 7.22 -31.23
C LEU A 600 6.97 8.53 -30.41
N GLY A 601 5.94 8.81 -29.59
CA GLY A 601 5.89 9.97 -28.69
C GLY A 601 7.04 10.06 -27.67
N CYS A 602 7.63 8.93 -27.26
CA CYS A 602 8.75 8.83 -26.31
C CYS A 602 9.92 8.04 -26.94
N GLY A 603 10.70 8.71 -27.80
CA GLY A 603 11.86 8.13 -28.48
C GLY A 603 13.19 8.47 -27.80
N LEU A 604 14.24 7.69 -28.09
CA LEU A 604 15.60 7.92 -27.58
C LEU A 604 16.57 8.38 -28.69
N GLN A 605 17.19 9.56 -28.58
CA GLN A 605 18.35 9.88 -29.43
C GLN A 605 19.66 9.41 -28.79
N LEU A 606 20.53 8.83 -29.60
CA LEU A 606 21.91 8.48 -29.26
C LEU A 606 22.78 8.74 -30.49
N LYS A 607 24.02 9.19 -30.29
CA LYS A 607 25.01 9.41 -31.37
C LYS A 607 26.36 8.72 -31.07
N PRO A 608 26.39 7.39 -30.77
CA PRO A 608 27.63 6.64 -30.55
C PRO A 608 28.50 6.59 -31.80
N GLU A 609 29.81 6.54 -31.59
CA GLU A 609 30.79 6.28 -32.66
C GLU A 609 30.67 4.82 -33.13
N LYS A 610 30.83 4.57 -34.44
CA LYS A 610 30.65 3.23 -35.03
C LYS A 610 31.57 2.16 -34.43
N ASP A 611 32.80 2.55 -34.13
CA ASP A 611 33.86 1.65 -33.64
C ASP A 611 33.88 1.57 -32.10
N SER A 612 32.88 2.15 -31.42
CA SER A 612 32.73 2.11 -29.98
C SER A 612 32.00 0.86 -29.48
N THR A 613 32.13 0.60 -28.17
CA THR A 613 31.34 -0.40 -27.45
C THR A 613 30.15 0.26 -26.75
N LEU A 614 28.95 -0.24 -27.02
CA LEU A 614 27.70 0.15 -26.35
C LEU A 614 27.14 -1.03 -25.55
N ALA A 615 26.76 -0.80 -24.29
CA ALA A 615 25.85 -1.69 -23.57
C ALA A 615 24.53 -1.00 -23.23
N ILE A 616 23.46 -1.79 -23.12
CA ILE A 616 22.10 -1.34 -22.80
C ILE A 616 21.54 -2.25 -21.70
N SER A 617 21.00 -1.69 -20.60
CA SER A 617 20.28 -2.46 -19.57
C SER A 617 18.78 -2.17 -19.57
N GLY A 618 17.97 -3.22 -19.45
CA GLY A 618 16.51 -3.12 -19.44
C GLY A 618 15.91 -2.95 -20.82
N LEU A 619 15.62 -4.06 -21.50
CA LEU A 619 15.02 -4.10 -22.83
C LEU A 619 13.49 -3.91 -22.73
N GLY A 620 13.08 -2.74 -22.23
CA GLY A 620 11.77 -2.14 -22.49
C GLY A 620 11.77 -1.39 -23.83
N ALA A 621 10.69 -0.67 -24.15
CA ALA A 621 10.57 0.08 -25.41
C ALA A 621 11.75 1.06 -25.66
N VAL A 622 12.19 1.77 -24.61
CA VAL A 622 13.36 2.68 -24.68
C VAL A 622 14.66 1.90 -24.92
N GLY A 623 14.84 0.74 -24.29
CA GLY A 623 16.00 -0.14 -24.49
C GLY A 623 16.05 -0.76 -25.89
N VAL A 624 14.91 -1.15 -26.46
CA VAL A 624 14.84 -1.57 -27.87
C VAL A 624 15.13 -0.41 -28.81
N SER A 625 14.63 0.79 -28.50
CA SER A 625 14.91 2.00 -29.29
C SER A 625 16.41 2.31 -29.33
N ALA A 626 17.10 2.22 -28.19
CA ALA A 626 18.56 2.34 -28.11
C ALA A 626 19.29 1.30 -28.97
N LEU A 627 18.84 0.04 -28.94
CA LEU A 627 19.41 -1.07 -29.71
C LEU A 627 19.24 -0.87 -31.22
N LEU A 628 18.03 -0.50 -31.67
CA LEU A 628 17.73 -0.24 -33.07
C LEU A 628 18.51 0.98 -33.59
N ALA A 629 18.61 2.06 -32.81
CA ALA A 629 19.41 3.23 -33.15
C ALA A 629 20.90 2.89 -33.30
N ALA A 630 21.47 2.13 -32.36
CA ALA A 630 22.87 1.70 -32.42
C ALA A 630 23.17 0.83 -33.64
N LYS A 631 22.26 -0.08 -33.99
CA LYS A 631 22.36 -0.90 -35.21
C LYS A 631 22.26 -0.05 -36.48
N TYR A 632 21.31 0.88 -36.55
CA TYR A 632 21.13 1.77 -37.70
C TYR A 632 22.37 2.65 -37.95
N LEU A 633 23.00 3.14 -36.88
CA LEU A 633 24.25 3.90 -36.95
C LEU A 633 25.47 3.02 -37.32
N GLY A 634 25.37 1.70 -37.13
CA GLY A 634 26.42 0.73 -37.43
C GLY A 634 27.45 0.57 -36.32
N VAL A 635 27.03 0.61 -35.05
CA VAL A 635 27.88 0.33 -33.89
C VAL A 635 28.31 -1.15 -33.92
N GLN A 636 29.62 -1.41 -33.93
CA GLN A 636 30.16 -2.76 -34.13
C GLN A 636 29.93 -3.70 -32.93
N THR A 637 29.91 -3.17 -31.69
CA THR A 637 29.70 -3.96 -30.48
C THR A 637 28.53 -3.42 -29.69
N ILE A 638 27.40 -4.14 -29.72
CA ILE A 638 26.16 -3.80 -29.01
C ILE A 638 25.83 -4.95 -28.05
N ILE A 639 25.84 -4.64 -26.76
CA ILE A 639 25.67 -5.59 -25.66
C ILE A 639 24.32 -5.31 -24.99
N VAL A 640 23.49 -6.34 -24.76
CA VAL A 640 22.23 -6.18 -24.00
C VAL A 640 22.27 -6.98 -22.69
N VAL A 641 21.87 -6.33 -21.60
CA VAL A 641 21.85 -6.88 -20.24
C VAL A 641 20.42 -6.79 -19.69
N ASP A 642 19.75 -7.93 -19.54
CA ASP A 642 18.36 -8.01 -19.07
C ASP A 642 18.17 -9.23 -18.16
N VAL A 643 17.09 -9.30 -17.39
CA VAL A 643 16.77 -10.44 -16.52
C VAL A 643 15.93 -11.51 -17.23
N VAL A 644 15.22 -11.15 -18.31
CA VAL A 644 14.25 -12.02 -19.01
C VAL A 644 14.89 -12.70 -20.23
N PRO A 645 15.05 -14.04 -20.26
CA PRO A 645 15.69 -14.74 -21.38
C PRO A 645 15.04 -14.49 -22.75
N ALA A 646 13.71 -14.38 -22.81
CA ALA A 646 13.00 -14.08 -24.05
C ALA A 646 13.39 -12.70 -24.64
N LYS A 647 13.66 -11.71 -23.79
CA LYS A 647 14.16 -10.39 -24.21
C LYS A 647 15.60 -10.48 -24.73
N LEU A 648 16.45 -11.31 -24.13
CA LEU A 648 17.82 -11.55 -24.62
C LEU A 648 17.82 -12.21 -26.02
N GLU A 649 16.93 -13.15 -26.29
CA GLU A 649 16.80 -13.73 -27.64
C GLU A 649 16.21 -12.74 -28.65
N LEU A 650 15.27 -11.89 -28.25
CA LEU A 650 14.74 -10.81 -29.08
C LEU A 650 15.81 -9.75 -29.39
N ALA A 651 16.69 -9.43 -28.42
CA ALA A 651 17.81 -8.52 -28.63
C ALA A 651 18.76 -9.02 -29.73
N LYS A 652 19.07 -10.33 -29.79
CA LYS A 652 19.86 -10.92 -30.89
C LYS A 652 19.17 -10.73 -32.24
N GLN A 653 17.86 -10.96 -32.32
CA GLN A 653 17.07 -10.77 -33.56
C GLN A 653 17.09 -9.30 -34.02
N PHE A 654 16.97 -8.37 -33.08
CA PHE A 654 17.12 -6.94 -33.37
C PHE A 654 18.56 -6.51 -33.59
N GLY A 655 19.58 -7.34 -33.32
CA GLY A 655 20.96 -7.17 -33.74
C GLY A 655 21.97 -6.80 -32.65
N ALA A 656 21.67 -7.12 -31.39
CA ALA A 656 22.68 -7.12 -30.33
C ALA A 656 23.73 -8.20 -30.67
N THR A 657 25.02 -7.85 -30.62
CA THR A 657 26.11 -8.78 -30.93
C THR A 657 26.44 -9.69 -29.75
N HIS A 658 26.14 -9.24 -28.53
CA HIS A 658 26.28 -10.02 -27.30
C HIS A 658 25.09 -9.77 -26.36
N VAL A 659 24.73 -10.76 -25.55
CA VAL A 659 23.67 -10.66 -24.54
C VAL A 659 24.07 -11.40 -23.27
N PHE A 660 23.68 -10.87 -22.10
CA PHE A 660 23.99 -11.47 -20.79
C PHE A 660 22.80 -11.36 -19.84
N ASN A 661 22.66 -12.28 -18.87
CA ASN A 661 21.62 -12.17 -17.87
C ASN A 661 22.08 -11.28 -16.71
N ALA A 662 21.29 -10.25 -16.36
CA ALA A 662 21.60 -9.33 -15.27
C ALA A 662 21.57 -10.00 -13.87
N ARG A 663 21.12 -11.26 -13.76
CA ARG A 663 21.14 -12.08 -12.55
C ARG A 663 22.43 -12.90 -12.37
N ASP A 664 23.28 -12.98 -13.39
CA ASP A 664 24.54 -13.74 -13.30
C ASP A 664 25.53 -12.97 -12.40
N ALA A 665 26.08 -13.65 -11.38
CA ALA A 665 26.84 -12.97 -10.31
C ALA A 665 28.14 -12.29 -10.80
N ASP A 666 28.68 -12.75 -11.93
CA ASP A 666 29.88 -12.27 -12.60
C ASP A 666 29.57 -11.43 -13.86
N VAL A 667 28.31 -11.03 -14.10
CA VAL A 667 27.89 -10.33 -15.33
C VAL A 667 28.71 -9.07 -15.65
N VAL A 668 29.18 -8.33 -14.62
CA VAL A 668 30.06 -7.16 -14.79
C VAL A 668 31.40 -7.54 -15.42
N ASP A 669 31.96 -8.68 -15.01
CA ASP A 669 33.26 -9.16 -15.47
C ASP A 669 33.13 -9.91 -16.81
N GLN A 670 32.00 -10.58 -17.08
CA GLN A 670 31.67 -11.10 -18.41
C GLN A 670 31.59 -9.98 -19.46
N VAL A 671 30.85 -8.90 -19.16
CA VAL A 671 30.75 -7.70 -20.02
C VAL A 671 32.13 -7.07 -20.23
N LYS A 672 32.94 -6.95 -19.18
CA LYS A 672 34.32 -6.45 -19.32
C LYS A 672 35.18 -7.37 -20.20
N ALA A 673 35.13 -8.68 -19.99
CA ALA A 673 36.03 -9.64 -20.65
C ALA A 673 35.95 -9.62 -22.18
N ILE A 674 34.78 -9.26 -22.75
CA ILE A 674 34.57 -9.13 -24.20
C ILE A 674 34.92 -7.74 -24.77
N THR A 675 35.14 -6.73 -23.93
CA THR A 675 35.43 -5.35 -24.39
C THR A 675 36.92 -5.15 -24.73
N PRO A 676 37.24 -4.23 -25.66
CA PRO A 676 38.63 -3.83 -25.91
C PRO A 676 39.35 -3.43 -24.62
N TYR A 677 40.58 -3.92 -24.46
CA TYR A 677 41.41 -3.73 -23.26
C TYR A 677 40.80 -4.25 -21.94
N LYS A 678 39.66 -4.96 -21.99
CA LYS A 678 38.91 -5.53 -20.85
C LYS A 678 38.48 -4.50 -19.79
N GLY A 679 38.38 -3.23 -20.17
CA GLY A 679 38.07 -2.12 -19.26
C GLY A 679 36.57 -1.91 -18.99
N GLY A 680 35.69 -2.39 -19.87
CA GLY A 680 34.27 -2.07 -19.89
C GLY A 680 33.84 -1.37 -21.18
N VAL A 681 32.61 -0.88 -21.23
CA VAL A 681 32.06 -0.22 -22.43
C VAL A 681 32.35 1.28 -22.47
N LYS A 682 32.50 1.82 -23.69
CA LYS A 682 32.66 3.26 -23.94
C LYS A 682 31.35 4.02 -23.67
N TYR A 683 30.22 3.43 -24.06
CA TYR A 683 28.88 3.96 -23.83
C TYR A 683 28.02 2.92 -23.11
N PHE A 684 27.28 3.32 -22.09
CA PHE A 684 26.27 2.49 -21.42
C PHE A 684 24.95 3.26 -21.37
N VAL A 685 23.82 2.62 -21.68
CA VAL A 685 22.48 3.20 -21.59
C VAL A 685 21.63 2.39 -20.62
N GLU A 686 21.27 2.98 -19.48
CA GLU A 686 20.39 2.37 -18.47
C GLU A 686 18.93 2.75 -18.76
N CYS A 687 18.07 1.75 -18.98
CA CYS A 687 16.64 1.91 -19.29
C CYS A 687 15.70 1.18 -18.31
N SER A 688 16.20 0.54 -17.25
CA SER A 688 15.36 -0.20 -16.28
C SER A 688 14.87 0.65 -15.11
N GLY A 689 15.56 1.75 -14.77
CA GLY A 689 15.33 2.55 -13.56
C GLY A 689 15.71 1.84 -12.25
N SER A 690 16.20 0.59 -12.31
CA SER A 690 16.48 -0.19 -11.12
C SER A 690 17.86 0.12 -10.54
N VAL A 691 17.93 0.36 -9.23
CA VAL A 691 19.18 0.69 -8.51
C VAL A 691 20.29 -0.38 -8.71
N PRO A 692 19.99 -1.70 -8.74
CA PRO A 692 21.00 -2.71 -9.05
C PRO A 692 21.57 -2.59 -10.47
N ALA A 693 20.71 -2.38 -11.49
CA ALA A 693 21.16 -2.23 -12.86
C ALA A 693 21.96 -0.94 -13.05
N LEU A 694 21.54 0.18 -12.45
CA LEU A 694 22.27 1.46 -12.51
C LEU A 694 23.68 1.36 -11.90
N LYS A 695 23.85 0.58 -10.83
CA LYS A 695 25.18 0.26 -10.25
C LYS A 695 26.00 -0.69 -11.13
N ALA A 696 25.39 -1.74 -11.67
CA ALA A 696 26.05 -2.66 -12.60
C ALA A 696 26.53 -1.93 -13.87
N ALA A 697 25.67 -1.09 -14.44
CA ALA A 697 25.94 -0.23 -15.59
C ALA A 697 27.15 0.68 -15.36
N TRP A 698 27.23 1.32 -14.20
CA TRP A 698 28.41 2.11 -13.84
C TRP A 698 29.68 1.26 -13.70
N ALA A 699 29.57 0.09 -13.07
CA ALA A 699 30.69 -0.84 -12.90
C ALA A 699 31.16 -1.47 -14.24
N MET A 700 30.27 -1.60 -15.22
CA MET A 700 30.51 -2.06 -16.59
C MET A 700 31.02 -0.94 -17.52
N THR A 701 30.78 0.33 -17.19
CA THR A 701 31.30 1.47 -17.95
C THR A 701 32.82 1.59 -17.74
N ALA A 702 33.57 1.74 -18.83
CA ALA A 702 35.03 1.89 -18.80
C ALA A 702 35.46 3.24 -18.20
N ASN A 703 36.74 3.36 -17.83
CA ASN A 703 37.35 4.67 -17.59
C ASN A 703 37.30 5.51 -18.88
N MET A 704 37.04 6.81 -18.76
CA MET A 704 36.69 7.71 -19.88
C MET A 704 35.45 7.28 -20.69
N GLY A 705 34.63 6.37 -20.14
CA GLY A 705 33.31 6.00 -20.67
C GLY A 705 32.17 6.88 -20.15
N THR A 706 31.02 6.75 -20.79
CA THR A 706 29.80 7.53 -20.50
C THR A 706 28.63 6.62 -20.17
N LEU A 707 28.06 6.77 -18.97
CA LEU A 707 26.77 6.18 -18.59
C LEU A 707 25.66 7.22 -18.83
N LEU A 708 24.68 6.86 -19.66
CA LEU A 708 23.45 7.59 -19.87
C LEU A 708 22.31 6.89 -19.11
N SER A 709 21.57 7.64 -18.31
CA SER A 709 20.43 7.15 -17.52
C SER A 709 19.13 7.68 -18.10
N ALA A 710 18.40 6.82 -18.81
CA ALA A 710 17.04 7.08 -19.29
C ALA A 710 15.98 6.41 -18.37
N GLY A 711 16.35 5.29 -17.73
CA GLY A 711 15.60 4.72 -16.62
C GLY A 711 15.52 5.70 -15.45
N THR A 712 14.33 5.85 -14.88
CA THR A 712 14.08 6.75 -13.74
C THR A 712 14.12 5.97 -12.43
N PRO A 713 15.20 6.04 -11.64
CA PRO A 713 15.17 5.58 -10.25
C PRO A 713 14.28 6.50 -9.40
N GLY A 714 13.68 5.94 -8.35
CA GLY A 714 12.79 6.68 -7.45
C GLY A 714 13.47 7.87 -6.72
N PRO A 715 12.67 8.81 -6.19
CA PRO A 715 13.21 9.99 -5.51
C PRO A 715 14.10 9.61 -4.32
N GLY A 716 15.20 10.37 -4.14
CA GLY A 716 16.18 10.15 -3.07
C GLY A 716 17.31 9.15 -3.40
N VAL A 717 17.22 8.41 -4.51
CA VAL A 717 18.31 7.52 -4.95
C VAL A 717 19.59 8.32 -5.25
N GLN A 718 20.70 7.82 -4.71
CA GLN A 718 22.03 8.41 -4.91
C GLN A 718 22.64 7.98 -6.25
N PRO A 719 23.56 8.78 -6.83
CA PRO A 719 24.33 8.38 -8.01
C PRO A 719 25.03 7.02 -7.81
N PRO A 720 25.24 6.22 -8.87
CA PRO A 720 25.77 4.86 -8.75
C PRO A 720 27.27 4.77 -8.40
N PHE A 721 27.92 5.88 -8.04
CA PHE A 721 29.37 6.02 -7.99
C PHE A 721 29.88 6.81 -6.78
N GLY A 722 31.09 6.49 -6.34
CA GLY A 722 31.83 7.33 -5.39
C GLY A 722 32.50 8.52 -6.12
N VAL A 723 32.52 9.71 -5.50
CA VAL A 723 33.15 10.90 -6.12
C VAL A 723 34.63 10.66 -6.48
N PHE A 724 35.39 10.01 -5.58
CA PHE A 724 36.79 9.66 -5.82
C PHE A 724 36.97 8.59 -6.92
N GLU A 725 36.07 7.60 -6.96
CA GLU A 725 36.08 6.56 -8.01
C GLU A 725 35.82 7.18 -9.39
N ASN A 726 34.83 8.09 -9.49
CA ASN A 726 34.54 8.82 -10.71
C ASN A 726 35.71 9.71 -11.14
N LEU A 727 36.31 10.45 -10.20
CA LEU A 727 37.47 11.30 -10.44
C LEU A 727 38.68 10.53 -10.98
N VAL A 728 38.96 9.34 -10.42
CA VAL A 728 40.06 8.46 -10.88
C VAL A 728 39.72 7.75 -12.19
N GLY A 729 38.46 7.42 -12.42
CA GLY A 729 37.98 6.81 -13.65
C GLY A 729 37.78 7.77 -14.83
N CYS A 730 37.75 9.09 -14.57
CA CYS A 730 37.38 10.13 -15.55
C CYS A 730 36.08 9.81 -16.30
N LYS A 731 35.09 9.22 -15.61
CA LYS A 731 33.84 8.77 -16.22
C LYS A 731 32.84 9.92 -16.35
N THR A 732 31.90 9.79 -17.29
CA THR A 732 30.80 10.73 -17.48
C THR A 732 29.47 10.08 -17.10
N TYR A 733 28.61 10.81 -16.40
CA TYR A 733 27.23 10.42 -16.10
C TYR A 733 26.26 11.46 -16.66
N ILE A 734 25.27 11.04 -17.43
CA ILE A 734 24.30 11.90 -18.10
C ILE A 734 22.89 11.41 -17.76
N GLY A 735 22.05 12.28 -17.21
CA GLY A 735 20.60 12.03 -17.14
C GLY A 735 19.97 12.38 -18.50
N LEU A 736 19.17 11.48 -19.07
CA LEU A 736 18.64 11.60 -20.43
C LEU A 736 17.11 11.54 -20.42
N CYS A 737 16.47 12.68 -20.17
CA CYS A 737 15.01 12.82 -20.25
C CYS A 737 14.57 12.84 -21.72
N GLU A 738 13.50 12.11 -22.07
CA GLU A 738 12.89 12.07 -23.42
C GLU A 738 13.89 11.97 -24.59
N GLY A 739 14.99 11.26 -24.36
CA GLY A 739 16.04 11.05 -25.36
C GLY A 739 16.78 12.29 -25.84
N ASP A 740 16.70 13.44 -25.13
CA ASP A 740 17.14 14.75 -25.63
C ASP A 740 16.54 15.08 -27.02
N SER A 741 15.28 14.67 -27.23
CA SER A 741 14.63 14.78 -28.53
C SER A 741 13.99 16.15 -28.79
N ASN A 742 13.89 16.49 -30.07
CA ASN A 742 13.07 17.58 -30.60
C ASN A 742 11.89 16.96 -31.37
N PRO A 743 10.70 16.78 -30.74
CA PRO A 743 9.67 15.90 -31.30
C PRO A 743 9.20 16.24 -32.73
N PRO A 744 9.01 17.52 -33.14
CA PRO A 744 8.61 17.87 -34.50
C PRO A 744 9.58 17.43 -35.60
N GLU A 745 10.86 17.24 -35.27
CA GLU A 745 11.88 16.72 -36.21
C GLU A 745 12.06 15.20 -36.04
N PHE A 746 12.03 14.71 -34.80
CA PHE A 746 12.42 13.35 -34.47
C PHE A 746 11.32 12.32 -34.73
N ILE A 747 10.04 12.65 -34.46
CA ILE A 747 8.93 11.72 -34.71
C ILE A 747 8.74 11.43 -36.20
N PRO A 748 8.77 12.42 -37.13
CA PRO A 748 8.75 12.13 -38.57
C PRO A 748 9.96 11.32 -39.04
N PHE A 749 11.14 11.51 -38.43
CA PHE A 749 12.32 10.68 -38.70
C PHE A 749 12.13 9.22 -38.24
N LEU A 750 11.61 8.98 -37.03
CA LEU A 750 11.31 7.63 -36.55
C LEU A 750 10.20 6.94 -37.38
N ALA A 751 9.15 7.69 -37.76
CA ALA A 751 8.09 7.17 -38.63
C ALA A 751 8.64 6.77 -40.01
N LYS A 752 9.58 7.55 -40.56
CA LYS A 752 10.32 7.17 -41.77
C LYS A 752 11.18 5.92 -41.54
N LEU A 753 11.92 5.81 -40.44
CA LEU A 753 12.71 4.60 -40.15
C LEU A 753 11.84 3.34 -40.00
N TYR A 754 10.60 3.46 -39.53
CA TYR A 754 9.64 2.36 -39.56
C TYR A 754 9.24 1.99 -41.00
N ALA A 755 8.86 2.98 -41.82
CA ALA A 755 8.49 2.77 -43.22
C ALA A 755 9.64 2.19 -44.08
N ASP A 756 10.87 2.61 -43.83
CA ASP A 756 12.10 2.06 -44.44
C ASP A 756 12.50 0.68 -43.86
N GLY A 757 11.73 0.13 -42.89
CA GLY A 757 11.95 -1.20 -42.29
C GLY A 757 13.08 -1.28 -41.26
N HIS A 758 13.66 -0.15 -40.86
CA HIS A 758 14.79 -0.05 -39.92
C HIS A 758 14.36 0.04 -38.44
N PHE A 759 13.14 0.50 -38.16
CA PHE A 759 12.62 0.67 -36.79
C PHE A 759 11.29 -0.09 -36.60
N PRO A 760 11.30 -1.43 -36.48
CA PRO A 760 10.09 -2.26 -36.43
C PRO A 760 9.37 -2.19 -35.08
N ILE A 761 8.68 -1.07 -34.83
CA ILE A 761 7.87 -0.81 -33.63
C ILE A 761 6.68 -1.78 -33.51
N ASP A 762 6.20 -2.31 -34.63
CA ASP A 762 5.22 -3.39 -34.77
C ASP A 762 5.63 -4.67 -34.03
N LYS A 763 6.94 -4.98 -33.98
CA LYS A 763 7.45 -6.25 -33.40
C LYS A 763 7.66 -6.21 -31.89
N ILE A 764 7.49 -5.05 -31.27
CA ILE A 764 7.57 -4.89 -29.81
C ILE A 764 6.26 -4.40 -29.19
N SER A 765 5.32 -3.97 -30.02
CA SER A 765 4.05 -3.39 -29.58
C SER A 765 2.88 -4.34 -29.85
N LYS A 766 1.84 -4.25 -29.02
CA LYS A 766 0.59 -5.01 -29.21
C LYS A 766 -0.58 -4.12 -28.86
N ALA A 767 -1.54 -4.03 -29.79
CA ALA A 767 -2.77 -3.30 -29.58
C ALA A 767 -3.76 -4.12 -28.72
N PHE A 768 -4.42 -3.44 -27.79
CA PHE A 768 -5.49 -3.93 -26.95
C PHE A 768 -6.65 -2.92 -27.01
N PRO A 769 -7.92 -3.36 -27.06
CA PRO A 769 -9.05 -2.48 -26.81
C PRO A 769 -8.93 -1.81 -25.43
N TYR A 770 -9.43 -0.58 -25.28
CA TYR A 770 -9.34 0.16 -24.01
C TYR A 770 -9.94 -0.58 -22.81
N ASP A 771 -11.05 -1.32 -22.99
CA ASP A 771 -11.69 -2.13 -21.95
C ASP A 771 -10.83 -3.34 -21.52
N LYS A 772 -9.76 -3.66 -22.25
CA LYS A 772 -8.78 -4.72 -21.96
C LYS A 772 -7.51 -4.25 -21.28
N LEU A 773 -7.59 -3.13 -20.55
CA LEU A 773 -6.47 -2.57 -19.78
C LEU A 773 -5.74 -3.58 -18.89
N GLU A 774 -6.47 -4.37 -18.08
CA GLU A 774 -5.83 -5.34 -17.17
C GLU A 774 -5.07 -6.44 -17.94
N GLU A 775 -5.57 -6.84 -19.11
CA GLU A 775 -4.87 -7.79 -20.01
C GLU A 775 -3.62 -7.15 -20.64
N ALA A 776 -3.68 -5.86 -20.99
CA ALA A 776 -2.56 -5.09 -21.52
C ALA A 776 -1.45 -4.89 -20.48
N LEU A 777 -1.81 -4.57 -19.23
CA LEU A 777 -0.88 -4.45 -18.11
C LEU A 777 -0.29 -5.81 -17.72
N HIS A 778 -1.10 -6.88 -17.71
CA HIS A 778 -0.61 -8.23 -17.45
C HIS A 778 0.42 -8.67 -18.49
N ALA A 779 0.09 -8.56 -19.78
CA ALA A 779 1.00 -8.91 -20.88
C ALA A 779 2.31 -8.11 -20.86
N MET A 780 2.27 -6.85 -20.41
CA MET A 780 3.46 -6.04 -20.19
C MET A 780 4.30 -6.54 -19.00
N HIS A 781 3.68 -6.85 -17.86
CA HIS A 781 4.37 -7.32 -16.66
C HIS A 781 5.01 -8.70 -16.85
N VAL A 782 4.33 -9.65 -17.50
CA VAL A 782 4.89 -11.00 -17.77
C VAL A 782 5.86 -11.02 -18.95
N GLY A 783 5.96 -9.92 -19.71
CA GLY A 783 6.88 -9.78 -20.85
C GLY A 783 6.42 -10.40 -22.16
N GLU A 784 5.13 -10.80 -22.28
CA GLU A 784 4.49 -11.15 -23.55
C GLU A 784 4.42 -9.98 -24.54
N THR A 785 4.51 -8.75 -24.03
CA THR A 785 4.46 -7.52 -24.83
C THR A 785 5.42 -6.50 -24.22
N ILE A 786 6.24 -5.86 -25.06
CA ILE A 786 7.20 -4.84 -24.60
C ILE A 786 6.53 -3.45 -24.53
N LYS A 787 5.55 -3.19 -25.40
CA LYS A 787 4.79 -1.93 -25.44
C LYS A 787 3.29 -2.19 -25.67
N PRO A 788 2.45 -2.23 -24.63
CA PRO A 788 1.00 -2.23 -24.83
C PRO A 788 0.56 -0.89 -25.43
N ILE A 789 -0.35 -0.97 -26.41
CA ILE A 789 -1.05 0.18 -27.00
C ILE A 789 -2.53 -0.01 -26.72
N LEU A 790 -3.17 0.99 -26.12
CA LEU A 790 -4.61 0.97 -25.84
C LEU A 790 -5.36 1.72 -26.95
N VAL A 791 -6.44 1.14 -27.47
CA VAL A 791 -7.19 1.64 -28.64
C VAL A 791 -8.63 1.99 -28.23
N PHE A 792 -9.10 3.17 -28.64
CA PHE A 792 -10.38 3.77 -28.19
C PHE A 792 -11.45 3.86 -29.30
N THR A 793 -11.20 3.21 -30.44
CA THR A 793 -12.08 3.14 -31.62
C THR A 793 -13.10 2.01 -31.54
#